data_AF-A0A3S3P2U5-F1
#
_entry.id   AF-A0A3S3P2U5-F1
#
_cell.length_a   1.000
_cell.length_b   1.000
_cell.length_c   1.000
_cell.angle_alpha   90.00
_cell.angle_beta   90.00
_cell.angle_gamma   90.00
#
_symmetry.space_group_name_H-M   'P 1'
#
loop_
_entity.id
_entity.type
_entity.pdbx_description
1 polymer ?
#
loop_
_entity_poly.entity_id
_entity_poly.type
_entity_poly.pdbx_seq_one_letter_code
_entity_poly.pdbx_strand_id
1 'polypeptide(L)'
;MLKQSPRKQEKGSFEEYWPQMRPVILKLLQQEPVSRSEWQDLFWAVHTVCLWDDKGGPSKLHAALKEDILEFIHKAQANVMSHQEDQALLKAYIAAWRKFFIQCNYLPLPFHQLEFSLTNKNTGTTTKKSQNEESIVRKLMHDSWNASIFSNIKHRLQNSAMKLVHLERNGEAFDSQLVIGVRESYVNLCSSQNDKQIYRENFEKAYLEATESCYRTKAPEYLEANGVQNYMIWADLKLKEEEQRAAKYLELASLPAVSSLFYLLDLTIEYLQLSDCCVKVLVTEFKDLILAECPGMIKENETERLADMMAAADIITQDSEKYVEQLLDLFRRFSRLVKEAFLDDPRFLTARDKAFKRVVNDTSVFKLELTAKPKGQVTGQPCSVPTKLQPESRCPELLANYCDMLLRKTPLSRKLTSDEIETKLKEVLLVLKYVQNKDVFMRYHKAHLTRRLILDSSADNEKEENMVEWLRDVGMPADYVNKLARMFQDIKVSEDLNQQFKNAQRSNEGSLSDSINIKILNAGAWARGSERVQVSLPLELEDVIPEVEEFYRRKHSGRKLQWYHHMSNGTITFCSSVGRYDLDVTTFQMATLFTWNERPHDKISFENLKLATELPDAELRRTLWSLVAFPKLKRQILLCEPEVKNPKDFTDSTLFYVNDDFYIVKNGKPQKRGKLNLIGRLQLSTEKSKEEDNESIVQLRILRTQEAIVKIMKMRKRITNAQLQTELVEILKNMFLPSKKMIKEQIEWLIEHKYMRRDEENIGEVLGEDRLKEILATRDVSLYWGTATTGKPHIAYFVPMSKIADFLKCGCEVKILFADLHAYLDNMKAPWELLKLRTEYYEQVIKAMLESIGVPLDKLIFVHGSDYQLSKEFTLDVYRLTTLTTEHDAKKAGAEVVKQIEHPLISSLLYPGLQALDEEYLKVDAQFGGVDQRKIFTFAEKYLPQLGYSKRIHLMNPMVPGLTGSKMSSSEEESKIDILDTPEMVKRKMKKAFCEPGNITDNGVLAFVKYVIFPLFGQFKINRSDKHGGPLLFVDYDAVETEFKEEKLHPGDLKLGVESYINELLNPIREKFKDPKLQSLVESAYPQPSKAKKTPKSAKAKKEKVVKTVEAEATAK
;
A
#
# COMPACT_ATOMS: atom_id res chain seq x y z
N MET A 1 35.82 84.43 -23.63
CA MET A 1 35.94 85.87 -23.92
C MET A 1 34.58 86.42 -24.30
N LEU A 2 34.34 87.68 -23.92
CA LEU A 2 33.30 88.60 -24.41
C LEU A 2 31.88 88.46 -23.85
N LYS A 3 31.61 89.34 -22.85
CA LYS A 3 30.33 90.01 -22.66
C LYS A 3 29.94 90.72 -23.96
N GLN A 4 28.76 90.41 -24.51
CA GLN A 4 28.04 91.27 -25.45
C GLN A 4 26.60 91.50 -24.95
N SER A 5 26.31 92.80 -24.81
CA SER A 5 25.08 93.61 -24.82
C SER A 5 23.68 92.99 -24.66
N PRO A 6 22.75 93.67 -23.96
CA PRO A 6 21.34 93.39 -24.07
C PRO A 6 20.81 93.91 -25.42
N ARG A 7 20.46 93.01 -26.34
CA ARG A 7 19.75 93.35 -27.59
C ARG A 7 18.26 93.56 -27.31
N LYS A 8 17.70 94.62 -27.91
CA LYS A 8 16.26 94.94 -27.95
C LYS A 8 15.45 93.72 -28.42
N GLN A 9 14.34 93.42 -27.75
CA GLN A 9 13.37 92.40 -28.14
C GLN A 9 12.63 92.84 -29.41
N GLU A 10 12.88 92.19 -30.55
CA GLU A 10 12.04 92.28 -31.74
C GLU A 10 10.81 91.36 -31.57
N LYS A 11 9.61 91.92 -31.78
CA LYS A 11 8.36 91.16 -31.81
C LYS A 11 8.23 90.49 -33.18
N GLY A 12 8.57 89.20 -33.26
CA GLY A 12 8.44 88.39 -34.47
C GLY A 12 7.04 87.80 -34.67
N SER A 13 6.53 87.78 -35.90
CA SER A 13 5.25 87.13 -36.25
C SER A 13 5.46 85.79 -36.97
N PHE A 14 4.50 84.85 -36.90
CA PHE A 14 4.60 83.53 -37.56
C PHE A 14 4.99 83.61 -39.05
N GLU A 15 4.44 84.56 -39.80
CA GLU A 15 4.67 84.72 -41.24
C GLU A 15 6.13 85.07 -41.60
N GLU A 16 6.89 85.63 -40.65
CA GLU A 16 8.28 86.05 -40.85
C GLU A 16 9.27 84.92 -40.55
N TYR A 17 8.95 84.09 -39.54
CA TYR A 17 9.83 83.03 -39.05
C TYR A 17 9.54 81.67 -39.69
N TRP A 18 8.32 81.38 -40.12
CA TRP A 18 7.97 80.09 -40.74
C TRP A 18 8.78 79.77 -42.01
N PRO A 19 9.03 80.70 -42.95
CA PRO A 19 9.89 80.44 -44.10
C PRO A 19 11.34 80.06 -43.74
N GLN A 20 11.81 80.45 -42.55
CA GLN A 20 13.15 80.14 -42.04
C GLN A 20 13.16 78.80 -41.26
N MET A 21 12.07 78.49 -40.55
CA MET A 21 11.93 77.23 -39.80
C MET A 21 11.64 76.03 -40.71
N ARG A 22 10.76 76.20 -41.71
CA ARG A 22 10.26 75.11 -42.56
C ARG A 22 11.36 74.28 -43.24
N PRO A 23 12.43 74.86 -43.84
CA PRO A 23 13.50 74.07 -44.43
C PRO A 23 14.21 73.17 -43.41
N VAL A 24 14.42 73.66 -42.17
CA VAL A 24 15.07 72.87 -41.11
C VAL A 24 14.14 71.76 -40.62
N ILE A 25 12.83 72.02 -40.50
CA ILE A 25 11.82 71.01 -40.15
C ILE A 25 11.75 69.91 -41.21
N LEU A 26 11.77 70.28 -42.50
CA LEU A 26 11.80 69.32 -43.61
C LEU A 26 13.09 68.49 -43.61
N LYS A 27 14.25 69.10 -43.32
CA LYS A 27 15.52 68.37 -43.12
C LYS A 27 15.41 67.35 -42.00
N LEU A 28 14.81 67.71 -40.87
CA LEU A 28 14.59 66.78 -39.75
C LEU A 28 13.70 65.61 -40.19
N LEU A 29 12.52 65.89 -40.74
CA LEU A 29 11.59 64.87 -41.23
C LEU A 29 12.25 63.92 -42.25
N GLN A 30 13.13 64.43 -43.11
CA GLN A 30 13.82 63.67 -44.16
C GLN A 30 15.13 63.01 -43.70
N GLN A 31 15.54 63.17 -42.43
CA GLN A 31 16.82 62.70 -41.90
C GLN A 31 18.07 63.31 -42.56
N GLU A 32 17.95 64.54 -43.06
CA GLU A 32 19.08 65.30 -43.57
C GLU A 32 19.90 65.92 -42.43
N PRO A 33 21.22 66.12 -42.60
CA PRO A 33 22.06 66.68 -41.54
C PRO A 33 21.65 68.12 -41.22
N VAL A 34 21.30 68.36 -39.95
CA VAL A 34 21.01 69.69 -39.41
C VAL A 34 22.15 70.13 -38.51
N SER A 35 22.76 71.26 -38.85
CA SER A 35 23.87 71.85 -38.12
C SER A 35 23.44 72.37 -36.75
N ARG A 36 24.40 72.53 -35.82
CA ARG A 36 24.11 73.04 -34.48
C ARG A 36 23.52 74.46 -34.49
N SER A 37 23.92 75.30 -35.45
CA SER A 37 23.35 76.62 -35.65
C SER A 37 21.88 76.53 -36.09
N GLU A 38 21.57 75.70 -37.09
CA GLU A 38 20.18 75.50 -37.54
C GLU A 38 19.26 74.97 -36.42
N TRP A 39 19.76 74.09 -35.56
CA TRP A 39 19.02 73.68 -34.36
C TRP A 39 18.77 74.85 -33.41
N GLN A 40 19.81 75.61 -33.04
CA GLN A 40 19.66 76.76 -32.13
C GLN A 40 18.70 77.82 -32.69
N ASP A 41 18.78 78.09 -33.99
CA ASP A 41 17.90 79.01 -34.68
C ASP A 41 16.45 78.50 -34.69
N LEU A 42 16.23 77.20 -34.91
CA LEU A 42 14.91 76.58 -34.84
C LEU A 42 14.31 76.64 -33.42
N PHE A 43 15.09 76.31 -32.37
CA PHE A 43 14.65 76.45 -30.98
C PHE A 43 14.26 77.89 -30.65
N TRP A 44 15.07 78.85 -31.08
CA TRP A 44 14.83 80.27 -30.82
C TRP A 44 13.63 80.80 -31.60
N ALA A 45 13.47 80.43 -32.87
CA ALA A 45 12.36 80.83 -33.70
C ALA A 45 11.02 80.26 -33.18
N VAL A 46 10.98 78.98 -32.80
CA VAL A 46 9.79 78.35 -32.20
C VAL A 46 9.44 79.02 -30.87
N HIS A 47 10.44 79.28 -30.01
CA HIS A 47 10.22 79.98 -28.74
C HIS A 47 9.67 81.41 -28.94
N THR A 48 10.21 82.15 -29.91
CA THR A 48 9.81 83.53 -30.22
C THR A 48 8.38 83.59 -30.76
N VAL A 49 8.04 82.74 -31.73
CA VAL A 49 6.68 82.65 -32.30
C VAL A 49 5.66 82.21 -31.25
N CYS A 50 6.04 81.32 -30.33
CA CYS A 50 5.11 80.83 -29.29
C CYS A 50 4.83 81.83 -28.17
N LEU A 51 5.69 82.85 -27.98
CA LEU A 51 5.56 83.83 -26.89
C LEU A 51 5.04 85.20 -27.34
N TRP A 52 5.36 85.64 -28.56
CA TRP A 52 5.20 87.05 -28.96
C TRP A 52 4.20 87.29 -30.10
N ASP A 53 3.66 86.24 -30.72
CA ASP A 53 2.61 86.36 -31.75
C ASP A 53 1.19 86.26 -31.15
N ASP A 54 0.65 87.42 -30.79
CA ASP A 54 -0.69 87.59 -30.19
C ASP A 54 -1.84 87.15 -31.14
N LYS A 55 -1.58 86.92 -32.43
CA LYS A 55 -2.58 86.50 -33.44
C LYS A 55 -2.65 84.97 -33.61
N GLY A 56 -2.44 84.23 -32.52
CA GLY A 56 -2.58 82.76 -32.50
C GLY A 56 -1.37 82.01 -33.07
N GLY A 57 -0.15 82.54 -32.92
CA GLY A 57 1.10 81.94 -33.40
C GLY A 57 1.27 80.45 -33.06
N PRO A 58 1.08 80.00 -31.80
CA PRO A 58 1.14 78.58 -31.44
C PRO A 58 0.18 77.69 -32.26
N SER A 59 -1.07 78.12 -32.46
CA SER A 59 -2.06 77.33 -33.20
C SER A 59 -1.76 77.27 -34.70
N LYS A 60 -1.25 78.37 -35.28
CA LYS A 60 -0.79 78.39 -36.68
C LYS A 60 0.45 77.53 -36.89
N LEU A 61 1.41 77.59 -35.96
CA LEU A 61 2.62 76.77 -35.98
C LEU A 61 2.28 75.28 -35.90
N HIS A 62 1.36 74.89 -35.01
CA HIS A 62 0.86 73.52 -34.91
C HIS A 62 0.13 73.06 -36.17
N ALA A 63 -0.70 73.92 -36.79
CA ALA A 63 -1.41 73.60 -38.02
C ALA A 63 -0.46 73.41 -39.22
N ALA A 64 0.53 74.28 -39.37
CA ALA A 64 1.51 74.19 -40.45
C ALA A 64 2.47 72.99 -40.26
N LEU A 65 2.89 72.72 -39.02
CA LEU A 65 3.66 71.52 -38.68
C LEU A 65 2.87 70.24 -38.96
N LYS A 66 1.56 70.24 -38.65
CA LYS A 66 0.67 69.12 -38.98
C LYS A 66 0.61 68.86 -40.49
N GLU A 67 0.54 69.91 -41.30
CA GLU A 67 0.52 69.79 -42.76
C GLU A 67 1.82 69.17 -43.30
N ASP A 68 2.99 69.66 -42.88
CA ASP A 68 4.28 69.11 -43.30
C ASP A 68 4.50 67.65 -42.82
N ILE A 69 4.02 67.29 -41.61
CA ILE A 69 4.03 65.90 -41.12
C ILE A 69 3.12 65.01 -41.98
N LEU A 70 1.91 65.47 -42.31
CA LEU A 70 0.98 64.71 -43.15
C LEU A 70 1.53 64.53 -44.57
N GLU A 71 2.17 65.54 -45.16
CA GLU A 71 2.81 65.43 -46.47
C GLU A 71 3.93 64.38 -46.46
N PHE A 72 4.76 64.37 -45.41
CA PHE A 72 5.80 63.36 -45.22
C PHE A 72 5.20 61.94 -45.09
N ILE A 73 4.13 61.80 -44.31
CA ILE A 73 3.46 60.51 -44.12
C ILE A 73 2.79 60.03 -45.41
N HIS A 74 2.17 60.90 -46.21
CA HIS A 74 1.60 60.53 -47.50
C HIS A 74 2.68 60.07 -48.50
N LYS A 75 3.85 60.69 -48.50
CA LYS A 75 5.00 60.20 -49.30
C LYS A 75 5.47 58.83 -48.83
N ALA A 76 5.56 58.60 -47.52
CA ALA A 76 5.88 57.29 -46.95
C ALA A 76 4.80 56.25 -47.30
N GLN A 77 3.52 56.62 -47.22
CA GLN A 77 2.39 55.77 -47.58
C GLN A 77 2.46 55.33 -49.04
N ALA A 78 2.68 56.26 -49.98
CA ALA A 78 2.81 55.92 -51.39
C ALA A 78 3.97 54.95 -51.65
N ASN A 79 5.10 55.12 -50.96
CA ASN A 79 6.26 54.25 -51.08
C ASN A 79 6.03 52.84 -50.49
N VAL A 80 5.28 52.72 -49.40
CA VAL A 80 4.93 51.42 -48.81
C VAL A 80 3.88 50.71 -49.66
N MET A 81 2.84 51.44 -50.08
CA MET A 81 1.69 50.89 -50.82
C MET A 81 1.99 50.57 -52.29
N SER A 82 3.14 50.99 -52.82
CA SER A 82 3.59 50.61 -54.17
C SER A 82 3.98 49.13 -54.29
N HIS A 83 4.23 48.46 -53.16
CA HIS A 83 4.60 47.05 -53.11
C HIS A 83 3.36 46.16 -52.94
N GLN A 84 3.05 45.34 -53.94
CA GLN A 84 1.91 44.41 -53.85
C GLN A 84 2.24 43.15 -53.04
N GLU A 85 3.49 42.67 -53.10
CA GLU A 85 3.95 41.47 -52.41
C GLU A 85 4.12 41.71 -50.90
N ASP A 86 3.58 40.80 -50.10
CA ASP A 86 3.54 40.86 -48.64
C ASP A 86 4.92 41.00 -47.96
N GLN A 87 5.97 40.33 -48.48
CA GLN A 87 7.33 40.44 -47.92
C GLN A 87 8.02 41.74 -48.33
N ALA A 88 7.86 42.18 -49.58
CA ALA A 88 8.41 43.44 -50.05
C ALA A 88 7.73 44.63 -49.36
N LEU A 89 6.41 44.56 -49.16
CA LEU A 89 5.63 45.51 -48.38
C LEU A 89 6.08 45.57 -46.92
N LEU A 90 6.33 44.42 -46.27
CA LEU A 90 6.89 44.38 -44.91
C LEU A 90 8.25 45.08 -44.84
N LYS A 91 9.19 44.77 -45.75
CA LYS A 91 10.52 45.41 -45.76
C LYS A 91 10.43 46.92 -46.00
N ALA A 92 9.61 47.34 -46.96
CA ALA A 92 9.38 48.76 -47.26
C ALA A 92 8.75 49.49 -46.07
N TYR A 93 7.76 48.88 -45.42
CA TYR A 93 7.13 49.41 -44.21
C TYR A 93 8.13 49.56 -43.08
N ILE A 94 8.93 48.54 -42.76
CA ILE A 94 9.90 48.60 -41.66
C ILE A 94 11.01 49.61 -41.91
N ALA A 95 11.47 49.75 -43.16
CA ALA A 95 12.41 50.80 -43.54
C ALA A 95 11.83 52.20 -43.33
N ALA A 96 10.56 52.43 -43.71
CA ALA A 96 9.88 53.69 -43.51
C ALA A 96 9.56 53.95 -42.01
N TRP A 97 9.11 52.93 -41.29
CA TRP A 97 8.81 52.94 -39.87
C TRP A 97 10.03 53.32 -39.03
N ARG A 98 11.19 52.71 -39.28
CA ARG A 98 12.43 53.06 -38.56
C ARG A 98 12.82 54.52 -38.77
N LYS A 99 12.71 55.02 -40.00
CA LYS A 99 13.00 56.42 -40.29
C LYS A 99 12.06 57.35 -39.52
N PHE A 100 10.77 57.04 -39.56
CA PHE A 100 9.73 57.77 -38.86
C PHE A 100 9.88 57.72 -37.33
N PHE A 101 10.12 56.54 -36.75
CA PHE A 101 10.24 56.32 -35.31
C PHE A 101 11.42 57.09 -34.71
N ILE A 102 12.56 57.11 -35.41
CA ILE A 102 13.71 57.95 -35.04
C ILE A 102 13.29 59.43 -35.02
N GLN A 103 12.54 59.90 -36.03
CA GLN A 103 12.08 61.29 -36.09
C GLN A 103 11.08 61.67 -35.01
N CYS A 104 10.27 60.72 -34.53
CA CYS A 104 9.38 60.93 -33.38
C CYS A 104 10.13 61.25 -32.07
N ASN A 105 11.45 60.98 -32.01
CA ASN A 105 12.28 61.35 -30.88
C ASN A 105 12.97 62.72 -31.05
N TYR A 106 13.34 63.10 -32.27
CA TYR A 106 14.09 64.33 -32.53
C TYR A 106 13.21 65.52 -32.89
N LEU A 107 12.19 65.34 -33.74
CA LEU A 107 11.34 66.42 -34.20
C LEU A 107 10.62 67.15 -33.06
N PRO A 108 10.13 66.50 -31.99
CA PRO A 108 9.51 67.19 -30.85
C PRO A 108 10.41 68.15 -30.07
N LEU A 109 11.73 67.96 -30.08
CA LEU A 109 12.64 68.66 -29.17
C LEU A 109 12.54 70.19 -29.25
N PRO A 110 12.51 70.84 -30.44
CA PRO A 110 12.36 72.30 -30.58
C PRO A 110 10.98 72.83 -30.18
N PHE A 111 9.96 71.96 -30.15
CA PHE A 111 8.56 72.33 -29.97
C PHE A 111 8.05 72.16 -28.53
N HIS A 112 8.92 71.86 -27.57
CA HIS A 112 8.52 71.81 -26.16
C HIS A 112 7.87 73.13 -25.66
N GLN A 113 8.31 74.28 -26.19
CA GLN A 113 7.68 75.57 -25.86
C GLN A 113 6.27 75.71 -26.46
N LEU A 114 6.04 75.13 -27.64
CA LEU A 114 4.72 75.08 -28.28
C LEU A 114 3.74 74.29 -27.41
N GLU A 115 4.20 73.20 -26.80
CA GLU A 115 3.39 72.36 -25.90
C GLU A 115 2.93 73.14 -24.68
N PHE A 116 3.86 73.83 -24.00
CA PHE A 116 3.55 74.67 -22.84
C PHE A 116 2.53 75.77 -23.18
N SER A 117 2.69 76.44 -24.33
CA SER A 117 1.80 77.51 -24.79
C SER A 117 0.40 77.02 -25.19
N LEU A 118 0.27 75.79 -25.71
CA LEU A 118 -1.01 75.19 -26.08
C LEU A 118 -1.76 74.61 -24.87
N THR A 119 -1.04 74.10 -23.85
CA THR A 119 -1.66 73.55 -22.64
C THR A 119 -2.11 74.62 -21.63
N ASN A 120 -1.38 75.74 -21.48
CA ASN A 120 -1.67 76.75 -20.44
C ASN A 120 -2.86 77.67 -20.70
N LYS A 121 -3.56 77.54 -21.83
CA LYS A 121 -4.84 78.26 -22.04
C LYS A 121 -6.05 77.55 -21.42
N ASN A 122 -5.92 76.28 -21.06
CA ASN A 122 -6.99 75.54 -20.39
C ASN A 122 -6.46 74.90 -19.11
N THR A 123 -7.02 75.33 -17.97
CA THR A 123 -6.86 74.82 -16.58
C THR A 123 -5.71 75.42 -15.75
N GLY A 124 -6.10 76.20 -14.74
CA GLY A 124 -5.22 76.63 -13.66
C GLY A 124 -5.24 75.63 -12.53
N THR A 125 -4.14 74.93 -12.31
CA THR A 125 -3.74 74.34 -11.02
C THR A 125 -2.27 73.90 -11.11
N THR A 126 -1.47 74.36 -10.17
CA THR A 126 -0.05 74.01 -9.99
C THR A 126 0.09 72.65 -9.32
N THR A 127 0.43 71.62 -10.10
CA THR A 127 1.01 70.36 -9.60
C THR A 127 2.25 70.01 -10.40
N LYS A 128 3.37 69.75 -9.71
CA LYS A 128 4.62 69.21 -10.28
C LYS A 128 4.28 67.93 -11.06
N LYS A 129 4.30 68.00 -12.39
CA LYS A 129 4.09 66.85 -13.28
C LYS A 129 5.38 66.05 -13.45
N SER A 130 5.21 64.73 -13.39
CA SER A 130 6.16 63.69 -13.77
C SER A 130 6.64 63.87 -15.22
N GLN A 131 7.88 63.50 -15.52
CA GLN A 131 8.59 63.64 -16.81
C GLN A 131 8.00 62.85 -18.00
N ASN A 132 6.77 62.34 -17.91
CA ASN A 132 6.20 61.37 -18.86
C ASN A 132 4.89 61.82 -19.51
N GLU A 133 4.71 63.12 -19.78
CA GLU A 133 3.65 63.55 -20.71
C GLU A 133 4.17 63.46 -22.15
N GLU A 134 3.53 62.61 -22.94
CA GLU A 134 3.81 62.39 -24.36
C GLU A 134 3.68 63.73 -25.10
N SER A 135 4.75 64.12 -25.79
CA SER A 135 4.80 65.33 -26.62
C SER A 135 3.59 65.40 -27.55
N ILE A 136 2.95 66.58 -27.65
CA ILE A 136 1.80 66.79 -28.56
C ILE A 136 2.22 66.51 -30.01
N VAL A 137 3.44 66.90 -30.37
CA VAL A 137 4.01 66.65 -31.72
C VAL A 137 4.24 65.16 -31.93
N ARG A 138 4.78 64.45 -30.93
CA ARG A 138 4.97 62.99 -31.00
C ARG A 138 3.65 62.25 -31.17
N LYS A 139 2.65 62.61 -30.36
CA LYS A 139 1.30 62.04 -30.46
C LYS A 139 0.68 62.30 -31.83
N LEU A 140 0.79 63.54 -32.34
CA LEU A 140 0.32 63.88 -33.68
C LEU A 140 0.99 63.03 -34.77
N MET A 141 2.30 62.81 -34.67
CA MET A 141 3.04 61.95 -35.61
C MET A 141 2.52 60.51 -35.54
N HIS A 142 2.41 59.92 -34.34
CA HIS A 142 1.94 58.54 -34.14
C HIS A 142 0.50 58.36 -34.63
N ASP A 143 -0.42 59.25 -34.26
CA ASP A 143 -1.83 59.21 -34.68
C ASP A 143 -1.95 59.30 -36.21
N SER A 144 -1.17 60.18 -36.83
CA SER A 144 -1.16 60.35 -38.29
C SER A 144 -0.59 59.12 -39.02
N TRP A 145 0.48 58.51 -38.49
CA TRP A 145 1.04 57.28 -39.06
C TRP A 145 0.08 56.10 -38.92
N ASN A 146 -0.58 55.99 -37.76
CA ASN A 146 -1.58 54.96 -37.50
C ASN A 146 -2.77 55.07 -38.48
N ALA A 147 -3.34 56.27 -38.62
CA ALA A 147 -4.50 56.52 -39.48
C ALA A 147 -4.18 56.34 -40.97
N SER A 148 -3.03 56.82 -41.46
CA SER A 148 -2.73 56.80 -42.89
C SER A 148 -2.11 55.50 -43.38
N ILE A 149 -1.23 54.88 -42.59
CA ILE A 149 -0.46 53.70 -43.02
C ILE A 149 -0.85 52.47 -42.21
N PHE A 150 -0.53 52.43 -40.93
CA PHE A 150 -0.50 51.19 -40.16
C PHE A 150 -1.89 50.53 -40.06
N SER A 151 -2.95 51.26 -39.71
CA SER A 151 -4.31 50.70 -39.57
C SER A 151 -4.83 49.99 -40.82
N ASN A 152 -4.41 50.45 -42.01
CA ASN A 152 -4.83 49.89 -43.30
C ASN A 152 -4.09 48.59 -43.66
N ILE A 153 -2.87 48.38 -43.16
CA ILE A 153 -2.03 47.23 -43.51
C ILE A 153 -1.64 46.34 -42.33
N LYS A 154 -2.09 46.66 -41.10
CA LYS A 154 -1.70 45.98 -39.85
C LYS A 154 -1.85 44.45 -39.90
N HIS A 155 -2.95 43.95 -40.47
CA HIS A 155 -3.20 42.50 -40.59
C HIS A 155 -2.28 41.84 -41.61
N ARG A 156 -1.97 42.51 -42.72
CA ARG A 156 -1.01 42.00 -43.71
C ARG A 156 0.40 41.93 -43.13
N LEU A 157 0.82 42.99 -42.41
CA LEU A 157 2.11 43.02 -41.71
C LEU A 157 2.21 41.93 -40.64
N GLN A 158 1.16 41.75 -39.83
CA GLN A 158 1.08 40.70 -38.82
C GLN A 158 1.19 39.31 -39.44
N ASN A 159 0.44 39.02 -40.50
CA ASN A 159 0.48 37.72 -41.17
C ASN A 159 1.85 37.46 -41.80
N SER A 160 2.47 38.46 -42.42
CA SER A 160 3.85 38.35 -42.94
C SER A 160 4.86 38.09 -41.83
N ALA A 161 4.72 38.75 -40.68
CA ALA A 161 5.58 38.53 -39.52
C ALA A 161 5.42 37.09 -38.97
N MET A 162 4.19 36.59 -38.84
CA MET A 162 3.95 35.21 -38.38
C MET A 162 4.49 34.16 -39.36
N LYS A 163 4.44 34.43 -40.68
CA LYS A 163 5.08 33.56 -41.69
C LYS A 163 6.60 33.48 -41.48
N LEU A 164 7.26 34.60 -41.21
CA LEU A 164 8.71 34.61 -40.93
C LEU A 164 9.04 33.82 -39.65
N VAL A 165 8.25 33.99 -38.58
CA VAL A 165 8.38 33.22 -37.35
C VAL A 165 8.20 31.71 -37.61
N HIS A 166 7.27 31.32 -38.47
CA HIS A 166 7.08 29.92 -38.87
C HIS A 166 8.30 29.36 -39.63
N LEU A 167 8.88 30.13 -40.56
CA LEU A 167 10.09 29.73 -41.28
C LEU A 167 11.29 29.52 -40.32
N GLU A 168 11.45 30.39 -39.32
CA GLU A 168 12.50 30.21 -38.30
C GLU A 168 12.26 29.01 -37.39
N ARG A 169 11.00 28.64 -37.10
CA ARG A 169 10.68 27.35 -36.42
C ARG A 169 11.04 26.12 -37.27
N ASN A 170 11.17 26.29 -38.59
CA ASN A 170 11.62 25.27 -39.53
C ASN A 170 13.14 25.31 -39.76
N GLY A 171 13.87 26.24 -39.13
CA GLY A 171 15.32 26.37 -39.22
C GLY A 171 15.81 27.35 -40.28
N GLU A 172 14.92 28.11 -40.93
CA GLU A 172 15.32 29.13 -41.91
C GLU A 172 15.66 30.46 -41.24
N ALA A 173 16.81 31.03 -41.58
CA ALA A 173 17.24 32.32 -41.05
C ALA A 173 16.58 33.48 -41.80
N PHE A 174 16.04 34.46 -41.06
CA PHE A 174 15.52 35.71 -41.60
C PHE A 174 15.95 36.91 -40.76
N ASP A 175 15.82 38.13 -41.31
CA ASP A 175 16.09 39.35 -40.54
C ASP A 175 15.02 39.58 -39.47
N SER A 176 15.37 39.25 -38.23
CA SER A 176 14.54 39.38 -37.03
C SER A 176 13.96 40.76 -36.81
N GLN A 177 14.61 41.79 -37.36
CA GLN A 177 14.15 43.17 -37.27
C GLN A 177 12.83 43.42 -38.00
N LEU A 178 12.47 42.57 -38.97
CA LEU A 178 11.18 42.65 -39.66
C LEU A 178 10.02 42.32 -38.72
N VAL A 179 10.19 41.33 -37.83
CA VAL A 179 9.16 40.97 -36.84
C VAL A 179 9.19 41.95 -35.66
N ILE A 180 10.38 42.31 -35.18
CA ILE A 180 10.56 43.29 -34.09
C ILE A 180 9.93 44.64 -34.47
N GLY A 181 10.16 45.15 -35.69
CA GLY A 181 9.61 46.44 -36.08
C GLY A 181 8.09 46.43 -36.30
N VAL A 182 7.48 45.28 -36.64
CA VAL A 182 6.00 45.14 -36.62
C VAL A 182 5.50 45.19 -35.18
N ARG A 183 6.13 44.46 -34.25
CA ARG A 183 5.84 44.53 -32.81
C ARG A 183 5.95 45.97 -32.30
N GLU A 184 7.04 46.67 -32.59
CA GLU A 184 7.23 48.08 -32.22
C GLU A 184 6.13 48.99 -32.77
N SER A 185 5.65 48.74 -33.98
CA SER A 185 4.53 49.48 -34.54
C SER A 185 3.25 49.25 -33.74
N TYR A 186 2.93 47.99 -33.40
CA TYR A 186 1.77 47.65 -32.57
C TYR A 186 1.84 48.27 -31.17
N VAL A 187 3.03 48.32 -30.56
CA VAL A 187 3.24 48.86 -29.21
C VAL A 187 3.23 50.40 -29.19
N ASN A 188 3.91 51.07 -30.14
CA ASN A 188 4.12 52.52 -30.07
C ASN A 188 3.04 53.37 -30.76
N LEU A 189 2.21 52.79 -31.64
CA LEU A 189 1.14 53.51 -32.36
C LEU A 189 -0.22 53.51 -31.65
N CYS A 190 -0.32 52.81 -30.53
CA CYS A 190 -1.48 52.81 -29.67
C CYS A 190 -1.14 53.70 -28.46
N SER A 191 -1.70 54.91 -28.39
CA SER A 191 -1.43 55.92 -27.34
C SER A 191 -2.72 56.33 -26.59
N SER A 192 -3.28 55.42 -25.80
CA SER A 192 -4.30 55.69 -24.78
C SER A 192 -4.10 54.75 -23.59
N GLN A 193 -4.19 55.25 -22.35
CA GLN A 193 -3.90 54.62 -21.03
C GLN A 193 -4.27 53.12 -20.77
N ASN A 194 -4.90 52.41 -21.70
CA ASN A 194 -5.02 50.94 -21.83
C ASN A 194 -3.97 50.29 -22.78
N ASP A 195 -2.82 50.94 -23.01
CA ASP A 195 -1.91 50.79 -24.17
C ASP A 195 -1.45 49.39 -24.59
N LYS A 196 -1.49 48.37 -23.72
CA LYS A 196 -1.08 47.00 -24.09
C LYS A 196 -2.21 46.13 -24.62
N GLN A 197 -3.47 46.58 -24.53
CA GLN A 197 -4.62 45.75 -24.92
C GLN A 197 -4.64 45.48 -26.43
N ILE A 198 -4.34 46.48 -27.27
CA ILE A 198 -4.35 46.32 -28.72
C ILE A 198 -3.20 45.41 -29.20
N TYR A 199 -2.02 45.53 -28.58
CA TYR A 199 -0.91 44.62 -28.84
C TYR A 199 -1.26 43.17 -28.46
N ARG A 200 -1.84 42.97 -27.25
CA ARG A 200 -2.28 41.67 -26.74
C ARG A 200 -3.34 41.02 -27.64
N GLU A 201 -4.37 41.77 -28.00
CA GLU A 201 -5.52 41.27 -28.78
C GLU A 201 -5.20 41.01 -30.26
N ASN A 202 -4.09 41.55 -30.80
CA ASN A 202 -3.72 41.39 -32.20
C ASN A 202 -2.41 40.60 -32.37
N PHE A 203 -1.27 41.21 -32.03
CA PHE A 203 0.05 40.64 -32.34
C PHE A 203 0.39 39.47 -31.44
N GLU A 204 0.22 39.62 -30.12
CA GLU A 204 0.51 38.54 -29.16
C GLU A 204 -0.44 37.35 -29.35
N LYS A 205 -1.74 37.62 -29.48
CA LYS A 205 -2.72 36.58 -29.82
C LYS A 205 -2.35 35.82 -31.08
N ALA A 206 -2.00 36.52 -32.16
CA ALA A 206 -1.62 35.85 -33.40
C ALA A 206 -0.29 35.10 -33.31
N TYR A 207 0.64 35.56 -32.47
CA TYR A 207 1.86 34.84 -32.16
C TYR A 207 1.54 33.51 -31.45
N LEU A 208 0.71 33.54 -30.42
CA LEU A 208 0.26 32.35 -29.68
C LEU A 208 -0.52 31.38 -30.56
N GLU A 209 -1.47 31.87 -31.36
CA GLU A 209 -2.24 31.04 -32.31
C GLU A 209 -1.32 30.39 -33.36
N ALA A 210 -0.30 31.11 -33.85
CA ALA A 210 0.68 30.56 -34.77
C ALA A 210 1.60 29.52 -34.11
N THR A 211 1.93 29.69 -32.82
CA THR A 211 2.69 28.70 -32.03
C THR A 211 1.87 27.42 -31.84
N GLU A 212 0.63 27.56 -31.39
CA GLU A 212 -0.31 26.45 -31.18
C GLU A 212 -0.53 25.66 -32.48
N SER A 213 -0.83 26.36 -33.58
CA SER A 213 -1.06 25.72 -34.87
C SER A 213 0.17 24.99 -35.40
N CYS A 214 1.38 25.48 -35.14
CA CYS A 214 2.62 24.84 -35.58
C CYS A 214 2.87 23.52 -34.84
N TYR A 215 2.78 23.54 -33.51
CA TYR A 215 3.05 22.36 -32.70
C TYR A 215 1.91 21.35 -32.71
N ARG A 216 0.66 21.77 -32.91
CA ARG A 216 -0.48 20.85 -33.11
C ARG A 216 -0.28 19.94 -34.33
N THR A 217 0.39 20.43 -35.37
CA THR A 217 0.71 19.63 -36.56
C THR A 217 1.95 18.76 -36.36
N LYS A 218 3.04 19.34 -35.82
CA LYS A 218 4.34 18.63 -35.71
C LYS A 218 4.42 17.61 -34.59
N ALA A 219 3.72 17.84 -33.48
CA ALA A 219 3.80 16.98 -32.30
C ALA A 219 3.28 15.55 -32.55
N PRO A 220 2.10 15.32 -33.17
CA PRO A 220 1.66 13.98 -33.54
C PRO A 220 2.64 13.27 -34.49
N GLU A 221 3.10 13.96 -35.53
CA GLU A 221 4.02 13.40 -36.55
C GLU A 221 5.34 12.92 -35.92
N TYR A 222 5.92 13.72 -35.01
CA TYR A 222 7.16 13.36 -34.34
C TYR A 222 6.97 12.21 -33.34
N LEU A 223 5.84 12.21 -32.62
CA LEU A 223 5.49 11.17 -31.65
C LEU A 223 5.30 9.82 -32.32
N GLU A 224 4.56 9.78 -33.44
CA GLU A 224 4.32 8.56 -34.22
C GLU A 224 5.61 7.99 -34.81
N ALA A 225 6.51 8.85 -35.31
CA ALA A 225 7.75 8.41 -35.93
C ALA A 225 8.85 7.97 -34.95
N ASN A 226 8.92 8.55 -33.74
CA ASN A 226 10.08 8.41 -32.84
C ASN A 226 9.77 7.82 -31.46
N GLY A 227 8.49 7.62 -31.13
CA GLY A 227 8.03 7.10 -29.85
C GLY A 227 8.08 8.11 -28.68
N VAL A 228 7.42 7.74 -27.58
CA VAL A 228 7.17 8.63 -26.42
C VAL A 228 8.46 9.16 -25.78
N GLN A 229 9.50 8.33 -25.65
CA GLN A 229 10.74 8.74 -24.99
C GLN A 229 11.47 9.87 -25.73
N ASN A 230 11.67 9.71 -27.03
CA ASN A 230 12.34 10.73 -27.85
C ASN A 230 11.46 11.96 -28.02
N TYR A 231 10.14 11.77 -28.07
CA TYR A 231 9.18 12.86 -28.08
C TYR A 231 9.30 13.76 -26.85
N MET A 232 9.45 13.21 -25.64
CA MET A 232 9.59 14.00 -24.41
C MET A 232 10.84 14.88 -24.42
N ILE A 233 11.97 14.36 -24.91
CA ILE A 233 13.22 15.12 -25.06
C ILE A 233 13.05 16.22 -26.11
N TRP A 234 12.41 15.88 -27.22
CA TRP A 234 12.13 16.84 -28.29
C TRP A 234 11.18 17.96 -27.84
N ALA A 235 10.14 17.63 -27.07
CA ALA A 235 9.18 18.59 -26.53
C ALA A 235 9.85 19.60 -25.57
N ASP A 236 10.71 19.14 -24.65
CA ASP A 236 11.49 20.02 -23.75
C ASP A 236 12.44 20.94 -24.54
N LEU A 237 13.10 20.41 -25.57
CA LEU A 237 13.97 21.21 -26.43
C LEU A 237 13.19 22.28 -27.21
N LYS A 238 11.99 21.95 -27.73
CA LYS A 238 11.13 22.90 -28.44
C LYS A 238 10.50 23.95 -27.53
N LEU A 239 10.20 23.61 -26.28
CA LEU A 239 9.80 24.59 -25.26
C LEU A 239 10.91 25.64 -25.04
N LYS A 240 12.15 25.20 -24.84
CA LYS A 240 13.31 26.09 -24.66
C LYS A 240 13.59 26.98 -25.87
N GLU A 241 13.45 26.44 -27.08
CA GLU A 241 13.58 27.23 -28.31
C GLU A 241 12.49 28.33 -28.40
N GLU A 242 11.25 28.01 -28.02
CA GLU A 242 10.14 28.98 -28.08
C GLU A 242 10.26 30.04 -26.99
N GLU A 243 10.76 29.70 -25.80
CA GLU A 243 11.11 30.66 -24.74
C GLU A 243 12.14 31.70 -25.21
N GLN A 244 13.20 31.26 -25.89
CA GLN A 244 14.21 32.14 -26.45
C GLN A 244 13.64 33.02 -27.58
N ARG A 245 12.77 32.46 -28.41
CA ARG A 245 12.12 33.17 -29.51
C ARG A 245 11.12 34.23 -29.02
N ALA A 246 10.38 33.91 -27.96
CA ALA A 246 9.46 34.84 -27.32
C ALA A 246 10.20 36.01 -26.67
N ALA A 247 11.33 35.75 -26.00
CA ALA A 247 12.18 36.81 -25.45
C ALA A 247 12.70 37.77 -26.51
N LYS A 248 12.75 37.34 -27.78
CA LYS A 248 13.22 38.12 -28.92
C LYS A 248 12.10 38.91 -29.62
N TYR A 249 10.88 38.38 -29.71
CA TYR A 249 9.79 38.96 -30.51
C TYR A 249 8.60 39.50 -29.72
N LEU A 250 8.38 39.04 -28.49
CA LEU A 250 7.33 39.58 -27.62
C LEU A 250 7.90 40.70 -26.75
N GLU A 251 7.05 41.67 -26.42
CA GLU A 251 7.44 42.80 -25.56
C GLU A 251 7.47 42.38 -24.08
N LEU A 252 8.65 42.09 -23.54
CA LEU A 252 8.86 42.01 -22.10
C LEU A 252 8.70 43.42 -21.51
N ALA A 253 7.71 43.63 -20.65
CA ALA A 253 7.52 44.91 -19.97
C ALA A 253 8.87 45.44 -19.41
N SER A 254 9.30 46.61 -19.90
CA SER A 254 10.58 47.24 -19.52
C SER A 254 10.73 47.32 -17.99
N LEU A 255 11.73 46.64 -17.44
CA LEU A 255 12.10 46.70 -16.03
C LEU A 255 12.57 48.12 -15.63
N PRO A 256 12.00 48.75 -14.59
CA PRO A 256 12.78 49.55 -13.68
C PRO A 256 13.34 48.60 -12.61
N ALA A 257 14.65 48.66 -12.40
CA ALA A 257 15.33 47.92 -11.36
C ALA A 257 14.78 48.25 -9.96
N VAL A 258 13.82 47.47 -9.44
CA VAL A 258 13.44 47.50 -8.02
C VAL A 258 13.04 46.11 -7.53
N SER A 259 13.77 45.65 -6.51
CA SER A 259 13.55 44.44 -5.72
C SER A 259 12.27 44.54 -4.87
N SER A 260 11.10 44.25 -5.45
CA SER A 260 9.84 44.23 -4.71
C SER A 260 8.93 43.11 -5.21
N LEU A 261 8.73 42.12 -4.33
CA LEU A 261 8.06 40.82 -4.52
C LEU A 261 6.58 40.90 -4.97
N PHE A 262 6.03 42.09 -5.20
CA PHE A 262 4.63 42.32 -5.53
C PHE A 262 4.39 42.57 -7.04
N TYR A 263 5.41 42.96 -7.80
CA TYR A 263 5.34 43.14 -9.27
C TYR A 263 5.81 41.92 -10.08
N LEU A 264 6.16 40.82 -9.41
CA LEU A 264 6.45 39.55 -10.08
C LEU A 264 5.19 38.94 -10.72
N LEU A 265 3.98 39.32 -10.27
CA LEU A 265 2.73 38.71 -10.73
C LEU A 265 2.41 39.05 -12.20
N ASP A 266 2.64 40.28 -12.65
CA ASP A 266 2.38 40.66 -14.05
C ASP A 266 3.46 40.14 -15.02
N LEU A 267 4.72 40.06 -14.58
CA LEU A 267 5.82 39.43 -15.33
C LEU A 267 5.61 37.92 -15.51
N THR A 268 4.95 37.27 -14.55
CA THR A 268 4.57 35.85 -14.68
C THR A 268 3.42 35.64 -15.65
N ILE A 269 2.44 36.55 -15.79
CA ILE A 269 1.22 36.27 -16.58
C ILE A 269 1.50 36.08 -18.08
N GLU A 270 2.37 36.88 -18.70
CA GLU A 270 2.65 36.80 -20.15
C GLU A 270 3.52 35.58 -20.51
N TYR A 271 4.55 35.27 -19.69
CA TYR A 271 5.38 34.07 -19.87
C TYR A 271 4.58 32.79 -19.56
N LEU A 272 3.66 32.85 -18.59
CA LEU A 272 2.74 31.76 -18.28
C LEU A 272 1.78 31.47 -19.44
N GLN A 273 1.32 32.45 -20.21
CA GLN A 273 0.40 32.19 -21.34
C GLN A 273 1.06 31.45 -22.50
N LEU A 274 2.31 31.79 -22.84
CA LEU A 274 3.07 31.05 -23.84
C LEU A 274 3.48 29.67 -23.32
N SER A 275 3.96 29.59 -22.08
CA SER A 275 4.31 28.32 -21.45
C SER A 275 3.08 27.40 -21.36
N ASP A 276 1.93 27.92 -20.94
CA ASP A 276 0.67 27.17 -20.88
C ASP A 276 0.18 26.76 -22.27
N CYS A 277 0.31 27.61 -23.29
CA CYS A 277 0.02 27.26 -24.69
C CYS A 277 0.90 26.10 -25.18
N CYS A 278 2.21 26.20 -25.01
CA CYS A 278 3.16 25.17 -25.45
C CYS A 278 3.02 23.89 -24.61
N VAL A 279 2.84 23.97 -23.30
CA VAL A 279 2.60 22.81 -22.41
C VAL A 279 1.26 22.17 -22.71
N LYS A 280 0.23 22.94 -23.07
CA LYS A 280 -1.06 22.40 -23.50
C LYS A 280 -0.89 21.55 -24.76
N VAL A 281 -0.23 22.08 -25.78
CA VAL A 281 -0.11 21.44 -27.11
C VAL A 281 0.96 20.34 -27.14
N LEU A 282 2.08 20.49 -26.44
CA LEU A 282 3.19 19.52 -26.45
C LEU A 282 3.11 18.47 -25.34
N VAL A 283 2.36 18.71 -24.26
CA VAL A 283 2.36 17.82 -23.09
C VAL A 283 0.95 17.42 -22.68
N THR A 284 0.00 18.35 -22.64
CA THR A 284 -1.35 18.09 -22.10
C THR A 284 -2.22 17.33 -23.10
N GLU A 285 -2.15 17.64 -24.40
CA GLU A 285 -2.89 16.92 -25.45
C GLU A 285 -2.42 15.45 -25.61
N PHE A 286 -1.16 15.13 -25.27
CA PHE A 286 -0.59 13.77 -25.35
C PHE A 286 -0.44 13.09 -23.99
N LYS A 287 -0.99 13.70 -22.94
CA LYS A 287 -0.82 13.30 -21.54
C LYS A 287 -1.21 11.84 -21.29
N ASP A 288 -2.33 11.40 -21.83
CA ASP A 288 -2.81 10.03 -21.60
C ASP A 288 -1.95 8.99 -22.32
N LEU A 289 -1.39 9.33 -23.49
CA LEU A 289 -0.48 8.48 -24.25
C LEU A 289 0.90 8.37 -23.57
N ILE A 290 1.43 9.50 -23.11
CA ILE A 290 2.67 9.55 -22.32
C ILE A 290 2.48 8.73 -21.03
N LEU A 291 1.35 8.88 -20.34
CA LEU A 291 1.04 8.11 -19.12
C LEU A 291 0.80 6.62 -19.37
N ALA A 292 0.30 6.23 -20.55
CA ALA A 292 0.05 4.83 -20.91
C ALA A 292 1.34 4.06 -21.24
N GLU A 293 2.32 4.72 -21.86
CA GLU A 293 3.62 4.15 -22.23
C GLU A 293 4.68 4.24 -21.10
N CYS A 294 4.52 5.19 -20.16
CA CYS A 294 5.42 5.32 -18.99
C CYS A 294 5.60 4.00 -18.19
N PRO A 295 4.55 3.21 -17.89
CA PRO A 295 4.71 1.90 -17.26
C PRO A 295 5.59 0.93 -18.05
N GLY A 296 5.53 0.95 -19.39
CA GLY A 296 6.36 0.12 -20.26
C GLY A 296 7.83 0.55 -20.24
N MET A 297 8.09 1.85 -20.33
CA MET A 297 9.44 2.43 -20.22
C MET A 297 10.09 2.19 -18.84
N ILE A 298 9.28 2.23 -17.78
CA ILE A 298 9.72 1.87 -16.42
C ILE A 298 10.03 0.37 -16.36
N LYS A 299 9.19 -0.49 -16.95
CA LYS A 299 9.37 -1.94 -16.99
C LYS A 299 10.57 -2.41 -17.81
N GLU A 300 10.90 -1.75 -18.91
CA GLU A 300 12.09 -2.09 -19.72
C GLU A 300 13.40 -1.68 -19.03
N ASN A 301 13.44 -0.51 -18.37
CA ASN A 301 14.55 -0.10 -17.49
C ASN A 301 14.59 -0.86 -16.15
N GLU A 302 13.50 -1.54 -15.76
CA GLU A 302 13.44 -2.46 -14.61
C GLU A 302 14.21 -3.76 -14.89
N THR A 303 14.14 -4.33 -16.10
CA THR A 303 14.65 -5.69 -16.40
C THR A 303 16.17 -5.86 -16.28
N GLU A 304 16.96 -4.90 -16.74
CA GLU A 304 18.42 -5.02 -16.74
C GLU A 304 19.02 -4.82 -15.33
N ARG A 305 18.34 -4.04 -14.48
CA ARG A 305 18.89 -3.58 -13.18
C ARG A 305 18.30 -4.29 -11.97
N LEU A 306 17.06 -4.77 -12.03
CA LEU A 306 16.61 -5.80 -11.09
C LEU A 306 17.47 -7.05 -11.28
N ALA A 307 17.87 -7.37 -12.52
CA ALA A 307 18.79 -8.47 -12.79
C ALA A 307 20.17 -8.27 -12.13
N ASP A 308 20.74 -7.06 -12.11
CA ASP A 308 21.98 -6.77 -11.38
C ASP A 308 21.83 -6.90 -9.85
N MET A 309 20.74 -6.39 -9.26
CA MET A 309 20.46 -6.56 -7.82
C MET A 309 20.15 -8.02 -7.44
N MET A 310 19.48 -8.77 -8.33
CA MET A 310 19.20 -10.20 -8.18
C MET A 310 20.47 -11.05 -8.38
N ALA A 311 21.36 -10.67 -9.30
CA ALA A 311 22.63 -11.34 -9.55
C ALA A 311 23.63 -11.12 -8.40
N ALA A 312 23.55 -9.98 -7.70
CA ALA A 312 24.39 -9.67 -6.54
C ALA A 312 23.76 -10.08 -5.19
N ALA A 313 22.54 -10.64 -5.19
CA ALA A 313 21.78 -10.94 -3.99
C ALA A 313 22.58 -11.81 -2.99
N ASP A 314 23.18 -12.91 -3.45
CA ASP A 314 23.92 -13.84 -2.59
C ASP A 314 25.14 -13.19 -1.90
N ILE A 315 25.79 -12.22 -2.54
CA ILE A 315 26.97 -11.50 -2.02
C ILE A 315 26.56 -10.40 -1.03
N ILE A 316 25.41 -9.76 -1.26
CA ILE A 316 24.94 -8.61 -0.48
C ILE A 316 24.29 -9.03 0.86
N THR A 317 23.76 -10.25 0.99
CA THR A 317 23.18 -10.77 2.26
C THR A 317 24.13 -10.77 3.45
N GLN A 318 25.44 -10.83 3.21
CA GLN A 318 26.45 -10.96 4.25
C GLN A 318 27.02 -9.60 4.69
N ASP A 319 26.73 -8.52 3.95
CA ASP A 319 27.30 -7.20 4.17
C ASP A 319 26.20 -6.11 4.18
N SER A 320 25.71 -5.81 5.39
CA SER A 320 24.65 -4.81 5.59
C SER A 320 25.04 -3.40 5.14
N GLU A 321 26.33 -3.06 5.13
CA GLU A 321 26.81 -1.77 4.64
C GLU A 321 26.56 -1.62 3.14
N LYS A 322 27.06 -2.57 2.34
CA LYS A 322 26.89 -2.53 0.88
C LYS A 322 25.43 -2.53 0.45
N TYR A 323 24.60 -3.34 1.10
CA TYR A 323 23.16 -3.39 0.79
C TYR A 323 22.48 -2.04 0.99
N VAL A 324 22.64 -1.47 2.19
CA VAL A 324 21.91 -0.25 2.57
C VAL A 324 22.43 0.93 1.75
N GLU A 325 23.74 1.03 1.51
CA GLU A 325 24.29 2.07 0.62
C GLU A 325 23.76 1.98 -0.81
N GLN A 326 23.66 0.77 -1.40
CA GLN A 326 23.08 0.61 -2.73
C GLN A 326 21.61 0.99 -2.78
N LEU A 327 20.84 0.61 -1.75
CA LEU A 327 19.43 0.95 -1.64
C LEU A 327 19.22 2.46 -1.49
N LEU A 328 20.07 3.13 -0.71
CA LEU A 328 20.06 4.58 -0.54
C LEU A 328 20.47 5.29 -1.84
N ASP A 329 21.48 4.79 -2.54
CA ASP A 329 21.91 5.35 -3.82
C ASP A 329 20.82 5.26 -4.88
N LEU A 330 20.12 4.12 -4.95
CA LEU A 330 18.95 3.92 -5.80
C LEU A 330 17.87 4.99 -5.51
N PHE A 331 17.53 5.18 -4.24
CA PHE A 331 16.54 6.17 -3.83
C PHE A 331 16.95 7.60 -4.21
N ARG A 332 18.22 7.98 -3.96
CA ARG A 332 18.75 9.30 -4.31
C ARG A 332 18.72 9.54 -5.80
N ARG A 333 19.14 8.55 -6.61
CA ARG A 333 19.17 8.65 -8.07
C ARG A 333 17.77 8.85 -8.65
N PHE A 334 16.77 8.10 -8.20
CA PHE A 334 15.39 8.28 -8.66
C PHE A 334 14.76 9.56 -8.13
N SER A 335 15.06 9.97 -6.90
CA SER A 335 14.60 11.25 -6.38
C SER A 335 15.17 12.43 -7.18
N ARG A 336 16.45 12.35 -7.58
CA ARG A 336 17.07 13.31 -8.47
C ARG A 336 16.43 13.31 -9.85
N LEU A 337 16.15 12.14 -10.42
CA LEU A 337 15.45 12.02 -11.70
C LEU A 337 14.05 12.66 -11.66
N VAL A 338 13.24 12.37 -10.63
CA VAL A 338 11.91 12.97 -10.47
C VAL A 338 12.00 14.49 -10.30
N LYS A 339 13.00 14.97 -9.57
CA LYS A 339 13.22 16.40 -9.38
C LYS A 339 13.68 17.12 -10.66
N GLU A 340 14.69 16.58 -11.33
CA GLU A 340 15.34 17.24 -12.48
C GLU A 340 14.57 17.05 -13.79
N ALA A 341 14.07 15.85 -14.06
CA ALA A 341 13.38 15.54 -15.32
C ALA A 341 11.86 15.73 -15.26
N PHE A 342 11.27 15.67 -14.06
CA PHE A 342 9.82 15.74 -13.88
C PHE A 342 9.38 16.86 -12.93
N LEU A 343 10.28 17.78 -12.55
CA LEU A 343 10.00 18.98 -11.75
C LEU A 343 9.18 18.68 -10.48
N ASP A 344 9.47 17.55 -9.82
CA ASP A 344 8.74 17.06 -8.64
C ASP A 344 7.22 16.87 -8.87
N ASP A 345 6.81 16.48 -10.08
CA ASP A 345 5.41 16.16 -10.38
C ASP A 345 4.87 15.08 -9.39
N PRO A 346 3.74 15.34 -8.71
CA PRO A 346 3.19 14.44 -7.69
C PRO A 346 2.93 13.00 -8.16
N ARG A 347 2.64 12.79 -9.45
CA ARG A 347 2.38 11.47 -10.02
C ARG A 347 3.66 10.65 -10.12
N PHE A 348 4.77 11.27 -10.51
CA PHE A 348 6.08 10.62 -10.58
C PHE A 348 6.68 10.39 -9.19
N LEU A 349 6.45 11.31 -8.25
CA LEU A 349 6.75 11.08 -6.83
C LEU A 349 5.98 9.85 -6.31
N THR A 350 4.68 9.75 -6.59
CA THR A 350 3.85 8.60 -6.21
C THR A 350 4.32 7.30 -6.87
N ALA A 351 4.71 7.35 -8.15
CA ALA A 351 5.21 6.19 -8.88
C ALA A 351 6.56 5.70 -8.31
N ARG A 352 7.51 6.62 -8.08
CA ARG A 352 8.77 6.34 -7.38
C ARG A 352 8.51 5.70 -6.03
N ASP A 353 7.63 6.26 -5.22
CA ASP A 353 7.35 5.79 -3.87
C ASP A 353 6.71 4.40 -3.88
N LYS A 354 5.81 4.11 -4.83
CA LYS A 354 5.25 2.77 -5.04
C LYS A 354 6.30 1.76 -5.50
N ALA A 355 7.16 2.13 -6.46
CA ALA A 355 8.22 1.28 -6.97
C ALA A 355 9.25 0.97 -5.86
N PHE A 356 9.68 2.00 -5.13
CA PHE A 356 10.61 1.83 -4.02
C PHE A 356 10.01 0.99 -2.90
N LYS A 357 8.73 1.19 -2.57
CA LYS A 357 7.99 0.32 -1.64
C LYS A 357 7.95 -1.14 -2.11
N ARG A 358 7.86 -1.40 -3.42
CA ARG A 358 7.93 -2.77 -3.95
C ARG A 358 9.31 -3.37 -3.73
N VAL A 359 10.37 -2.64 -4.08
CA VAL A 359 11.78 -3.10 -3.94
C VAL A 359 12.14 -3.44 -2.49
N VAL A 360 11.85 -2.56 -1.53
CA VAL A 360 12.24 -2.79 -0.12
C VAL A 360 11.49 -3.95 0.54
N ASN A 361 10.30 -4.30 0.02
CA ASN A 361 9.46 -5.38 0.55
C ASN A 361 9.51 -6.65 -0.33
N ASP A 362 10.38 -6.70 -1.34
CA ASP A 362 10.48 -7.86 -2.23
C ASP A 362 11.12 -9.06 -1.51
N THR A 363 10.38 -10.17 -1.48
CA THR A 363 10.78 -11.42 -0.83
C THR A 363 11.60 -12.35 -1.72
N SER A 364 11.70 -12.06 -3.03
CA SER A 364 12.47 -12.86 -4.00
C SER A 364 13.97 -12.62 -3.89
N VAL A 365 14.37 -11.43 -3.44
CA VAL A 365 15.77 -11.07 -3.25
C VAL A 365 16.30 -11.67 -1.95
N PHE A 366 15.60 -11.50 -0.83
CA PHE A 366 16.00 -12.03 0.48
C PHE A 366 14.82 -12.52 1.31
N LYS A 367 14.68 -13.85 1.40
CA LYS A 367 13.65 -14.53 2.17
C LYS A 367 14.03 -14.62 3.66
N LEU A 368 13.33 -13.87 4.50
CA LEU A 368 13.29 -14.08 5.95
C LEU A 368 12.17 -15.08 6.27
N GLU A 369 12.52 -16.27 6.78
CA GLU A 369 11.54 -17.22 7.30
C GLU A 369 11.36 -17.00 8.81
N LEU A 370 10.19 -16.51 9.22
CA LEU A 370 9.77 -16.54 10.62
C LEU A 370 9.24 -17.95 10.93
N THR A 371 10.00 -18.73 11.69
CA THR A 371 9.57 -20.05 12.16
C THR A 371 8.79 -19.90 13.47
N ALA A 372 7.66 -20.61 13.57
CA ALA A 372 6.90 -20.73 14.81
C ALA A 372 6.84 -22.21 15.21
N LYS A 373 7.42 -22.58 16.35
CA LYS A 373 7.13 -23.88 16.98
C LYS A 373 5.78 -23.78 17.70
N PRO A 374 4.86 -24.74 17.51
CA PRO A 374 3.66 -24.80 18.35
C PRO A 374 4.09 -25.17 19.78
N LYS A 375 4.07 -24.20 20.70
CA LYS A 375 4.24 -24.45 22.14
C LYS A 375 3.01 -23.98 22.89
N GLY A 376 2.33 -24.93 23.55
CA GLY A 376 1.39 -24.67 24.63
C GLY A 376 -0.09 -24.60 24.27
N GLN A 377 -0.68 -25.70 23.80
CA GLN A 377 -2.06 -26.02 24.18
C GLN A 377 -2.06 -26.47 25.64
N VAL A 378 -2.79 -25.74 26.48
CA VAL A 378 -3.36 -26.35 27.69
C VAL A 378 -4.50 -27.25 27.19
N THR A 379 -4.45 -28.53 27.57
CA THR A 379 -5.40 -29.63 27.28
C THR A 379 -5.47 -30.17 25.84
N GLY A 380 -4.67 -31.21 25.56
CA GLY A 380 -5.22 -32.53 25.18
C GLY A 380 -5.79 -32.77 23.78
N GLN A 381 -5.18 -32.31 22.68
CA GLN A 381 -5.40 -32.92 21.35
C GLN A 381 -4.17 -32.76 20.43
N PRO A 382 -3.71 -33.81 19.72
CA PRO A 382 -2.56 -33.69 18.82
C PRO A 382 -3.02 -33.13 17.46
N CYS A 383 -2.75 -31.85 17.20
CA CYS A 383 -2.81 -31.29 15.85
C CYS A 383 -1.44 -31.31 15.18
N SER A 384 -1.42 -31.90 13.99
CA SER A 384 -0.28 -32.16 13.13
C SER A 384 0.26 -30.90 12.40
N VAL A 385 1.58 -30.87 12.23
CA VAL A 385 2.42 -30.09 11.28
C VAL A 385 2.84 -28.66 11.73
N PRO A 386 4.16 -28.34 11.73
CA PRO A 386 4.66 -26.98 11.92
C PRO A 386 4.16 -26.07 10.78
N THR A 387 3.50 -24.97 11.13
CA THR A 387 2.98 -24.02 10.14
C THR A 387 4.11 -23.12 9.65
N LYS A 388 4.65 -23.37 8.45
CA LYS A 388 5.56 -22.43 7.77
C LYS A 388 4.81 -21.13 7.48
N LEU A 389 5.27 -20.00 8.04
CA LEU A 389 4.75 -18.68 7.69
C LEU A 389 5.25 -18.24 6.30
N GLN A 390 4.55 -17.28 5.70
CA GLN A 390 4.96 -16.64 4.45
C GLN A 390 6.35 -15.99 4.62
N PRO A 391 7.24 -16.11 3.63
CA PRO A 391 8.49 -15.37 3.63
C PRO A 391 8.30 -13.86 3.70
N GLU A 392 9.16 -13.18 4.45
CA GLU A 392 9.17 -11.73 4.57
C GLU A 392 10.50 -11.14 4.06
N SER A 393 10.52 -9.84 3.76
CA SER A 393 11.74 -9.15 3.36
C SER A 393 12.72 -9.07 4.54
N ARG A 394 14.01 -9.35 4.28
CA ARG A 394 15.10 -9.19 5.25
C ARG A 394 15.59 -7.74 5.38
N CYS A 395 15.09 -6.81 4.54
CA CYS A 395 15.45 -5.39 4.56
C CYS A 395 15.40 -4.73 5.96
N PRO A 396 14.35 -4.90 6.80
CA PRO A 396 14.29 -4.29 8.12
C PRO A 396 15.42 -4.75 9.07
N GLU A 397 15.86 -6.01 8.99
CA GLU A 397 17.01 -6.51 9.76
C GLU A 397 18.31 -5.82 9.32
N LEU A 398 18.53 -5.73 8.00
CA LEU A 398 19.74 -5.13 7.43
C LEU A 398 19.84 -3.63 7.75
N LEU A 399 18.72 -2.90 7.69
CA LEU A 399 18.66 -1.50 8.12
C LEU A 399 19.04 -1.36 9.61
N ALA A 400 18.52 -2.22 10.48
CA ALA A 400 18.84 -2.19 11.91
C ALA A 400 20.32 -2.52 12.19
N ASN A 401 20.90 -3.47 11.46
CA ASN A 401 22.31 -3.81 11.54
C ASN A 401 23.21 -2.66 11.07
N TYR A 402 22.81 -1.98 9.99
CA TYR A 402 23.54 -0.82 9.49
C TYR A 402 23.50 0.36 10.48
N CYS A 403 22.35 0.63 11.11
CA CYS A 403 22.27 1.58 12.23
C CYS A 403 23.23 1.21 13.38
N ASP A 404 23.33 -0.07 13.76
CA ASP A 404 24.29 -0.52 14.78
C ASP A 404 25.75 -0.26 14.39
N MET A 405 26.09 -0.43 13.11
CA MET A 405 27.44 -0.13 12.62
C MET A 405 27.81 1.35 12.72
N LEU A 406 26.84 2.24 12.49
CA LEU A 406 27.00 3.69 12.60
C LEU A 406 27.07 4.16 14.07
N LEU A 407 26.21 3.60 14.93
CA LEU A 407 26.07 4.03 16.34
C LEU A 407 27.11 3.41 17.29
N ARG A 408 27.85 2.37 16.86
CA ARG A 408 28.97 1.78 17.62
C ARG A 408 30.31 2.22 17.07
N LYS A 409 31.37 2.19 17.89
CA LYS A 409 32.78 2.44 17.48
C LYS A 409 33.33 1.36 16.53
N THR A 410 32.94 1.41 15.25
CA THR A 410 33.37 0.51 14.17
C THR A 410 34.38 1.20 13.24
N PRO A 411 35.07 0.46 12.35
CA PRO A 411 35.91 1.08 11.33
C PRO A 411 35.13 2.03 10.40
N LEU A 412 33.83 1.80 10.19
CA LEU A 412 32.97 2.65 9.38
C LEU A 412 32.65 3.97 10.10
N SER A 413 32.15 3.91 11.33
CA SER A 413 31.81 5.13 12.09
C SER A 413 33.02 5.99 12.43
N ARG A 414 34.22 5.39 12.56
CA ARG A 414 35.48 6.15 12.71
C ARG A 414 35.91 6.91 11.46
N LYS A 415 35.43 6.53 10.27
CA LYS A 415 35.74 7.22 9.00
C LYS A 415 34.79 8.39 8.71
N LEU A 416 33.67 8.46 9.43
CA LEU A 416 32.61 9.42 9.20
C LEU A 416 32.61 10.49 10.30
N THR A 417 32.22 11.70 9.94
CA THR A 417 31.94 12.79 10.88
C THR A 417 30.59 12.59 11.58
N SER A 418 30.37 13.29 12.70
CA SER A 418 29.11 13.20 13.46
C SER A 418 27.88 13.65 12.62
N ASP A 419 28.08 14.61 11.72
CA ASP A 419 27.04 15.12 10.82
C ASP A 419 26.73 14.13 9.68
N GLU A 420 27.75 13.46 9.14
CA GLU A 420 27.57 12.40 8.15
C GLU A 420 26.84 11.18 8.74
N ILE A 421 27.17 10.81 9.98
CA ILE A 421 26.47 9.73 10.70
C ILE A 421 24.99 10.08 10.87
N GLU A 422 24.68 11.30 11.32
CA GLU A 422 23.29 11.76 11.44
C GLU A 422 22.55 11.76 10.11
N THR A 423 23.19 12.25 9.04
CA THR A 423 22.59 12.27 7.70
C THR A 423 22.26 10.86 7.24
N LYS A 424 23.18 9.91 7.41
CA LYS A 424 22.96 8.48 7.07
C LYS A 424 21.86 7.84 7.92
N LEU A 425 21.78 8.16 9.22
CA LEU A 425 20.68 7.67 10.07
C LEU A 425 19.32 8.21 9.61
N LYS A 426 19.23 9.50 9.25
CA LYS A 426 18.01 10.09 8.68
C LYS A 426 17.61 9.46 7.34
N GLU A 427 18.58 9.16 6.48
CA GLU A 427 18.36 8.44 5.22
C GLU A 427 17.82 7.02 5.47
N VAL A 428 18.35 6.27 6.44
CA VAL A 428 17.82 4.95 6.83
C VAL A 428 16.37 5.06 7.30
N LEU A 429 16.04 6.08 8.08
CA LEU A 429 14.68 6.32 8.56
C LEU A 429 13.72 6.69 7.42
N LEU A 430 14.21 7.34 6.36
CA LEU A 430 13.42 7.57 5.15
C LEU A 430 13.07 6.24 4.45
N VAL A 431 14.03 5.32 4.32
CA VAL A 431 13.78 3.99 3.76
C VAL A 431 12.80 3.21 4.64
N LEU A 432 12.94 3.30 5.97
CA LEU A 432 12.07 2.62 6.93
C LEU A 432 10.60 3.01 6.80
N LYS A 433 10.27 4.19 6.24
CA LYS A 433 8.88 4.58 5.93
C LYS A 433 8.22 3.68 4.89
N TYR A 434 9.00 3.13 3.95
CA TYR A 434 8.51 2.26 2.88
C TYR A 434 8.47 0.77 3.27
N VAL A 435 9.09 0.40 4.39
CA VAL A 435 9.09 -0.97 4.93
C VAL A 435 7.73 -1.29 5.55
N GLN A 436 7.16 -2.45 5.21
CA GLN A 436 5.85 -2.91 5.74
C GLN A 436 5.97 -3.48 7.15
N ASN A 437 6.99 -4.30 7.42
CA ASN A 437 7.16 -5.01 8.69
C ASN A 437 8.21 -4.33 9.57
N LYS A 438 7.83 -3.17 10.11
CA LYS A 438 8.71 -2.30 10.92
C LYS A 438 9.01 -2.89 12.30
N ASP A 439 8.16 -3.79 12.79
CA ASP A 439 8.37 -4.52 14.03
C ASP A 439 9.65 -5.39 14.03
N VAL A 440 10.02 -5.94 12.87
CA VAL A 440 11.30 -6.62 12.67
C VAL A 440 12.46 -5.67 12.93
N PHE A 441 12.46 -4.47 12.31
CA PHE A 441 13.49 -3.46 12.56
C PHE A 441 13.56 -3.10 14.05
N MET A 442 12.41 -2.84 14.68
CA MET A 442 12.36 -2.43 16.10
C MET A 442 12.93 -3.49 17.03
N ARG A 443 12.74 -4.79 16.74
CA ARG A 443 13.35 -5.86 17.51
C ARG A 443 14.87 -5.82 17.42
N TYR A 444 15.43 -5.83 16.21
CA TYR A 444 16.88 -5.85 16.03
C TYR A 444 17.52 -4.58 16.58
N HIS A 445 16.89 -3.42 16.35
CA HIS A 445 17.33 -2.15 16.90
C HIS A 445 17.35 -2.18 18.44
N LYS A 446 16.28 -2.66 19.09
CA LYS A 446 16.24 -2.83 20.55
C LYS A 446 17.35 -3.75 21.05
N ALA A 447 17.56 -4.89 20.40
CA ALA A 447 18.60 -5.84 20.80
C ALA A 447 20.00 -5.22 20.70
N HIS A 448 20.26 -4.47 19.63
CA HIS A 448 21.53 -3.75 19.46
C HIS A 448 21.71 -2.64 20.49
N LEU A 449 20.68 -1.81 20.71
CA LEU A 449 20.70 -0.76 21.73
C LEU A 449 20.97 -1.34 23.13
N THR A 450 20.28 -2.44 23.47
CA THR A 450 20.47 -3.16 24.74
C THR A 450 21.94 -3.51 24.96
N ARG A 451 22.60 -4.07 23.94
CA ARG A 451 24.03 -4.41 24.02
C ARG A 451 24.89 -3.17 24.16
N ARG A 452 24.63 -2.13 23.37
CA ARG A 452 25.45 -0.91 23.37
C ARG A 452 25.39 -0.20 24.73
N LEU A 453 24.22 -0.11 25.34
CA LEU A 453 24.03 0.47 26.68
C LEU A 453 24.64 -0.37 27.80
N ILE A 454 24.54 -1.71 27.73
CA ILE A 454 25.14 -2.58 28.76
C ILE A 454 26.67 -2.59 28.64
N LEU A 455 27.21 -2.60 27.42
CA LEU A 455 28.65 -2.64 27.17
C LEU A 455 29.32 -1.27 27.12
N ASP A 456 28.54 -0.18 27.22
CA ASP A 456 29.02 1.19 27.06
C ASP A 456 29.88 1.37 25.78
N SER A 457 29.36 0.82 24.68
CA SER A 457 30.08 0.73 23.39
C SER A 457 29.56 1.70 22.33
N SER A 458 28.61 2.56 22.70
CA SER A 458 28.09 3.62 21.85
C SER A 458 29.22 4.57 21.40
N ALA A 459 29.12 5.03 20.16
CA ALA A 459 30.04 6.02 19.61
C ALA A 459 29.70 7.42 20.13
N ASP A 460 28.42 7.74 20.19
CA ASP A 460 27.86 9.03 20.57
C ASP A 460 26.50 8.81 21.28
N ASN A 461 26.38 9.26 22.53
CA ASN A 461 25.17 9.06 23.34
C ASN A 461 24.02 9.99 22.94
N GLU A 462 24.32 11.19 22.41
CA GLU A 462 23.29 12.13 21.97
C GLU A 462 22.59 11.58 20.72
N LYS A 463 23.36 11.02 19.77
CA LYS A 463 22.80 10.40 18.56
C LYS A 463 21.94 9.17 18.89
N GLU A 464 22.21 8.47 19.99
CA GLU A 464 21.38 7.36 20.46
C GLU A 464 20.03 7.85 21.00
N GLU A 465 20.02 8.95 21.77
CA GLU A 465 18.77 9.58 22.23
C GLU A 465 17.97 10.15 21.03
N ASN A 466 18.64 10.85 20.11
CA ASN A 466 18.03 11.39 18.89
C ASN A 466 17.41 10.28 18.01
N MET A 467 18.05 9.11 17.91
CA MET A 467 17.50 7.98 17.16
C MET A 467 16.16 7.51 17.73
N VAL A 468 15.98 7.51 19.06
CA VAL A 468 14.70 7.16 19.69
C VAL A 468 13.63 8.21 19.40
N GLU A 469 13.99 9.49 19.37
CA GLU A 469 13.09 10.58 18.98
C GLU A 469 12.68 10.46 17.52
N TRP A 470 13.63 10.27 16.60
CA TRP A 470 13.30 10.13 15.18
C TRP A 470 12.47 8.88 14.88
N LEU A 471 12.64 7.78 15.63
CA LEU A 471 11.75 6.62 15.52
C LEU A 471 10.30 6.96 15.89
N ARG A 472 10.09 7.89 16.84
CA ARG A 472 8.76 8.45 17.15
C ARG A 472 8.19 9.19 15.96
N ASP A 473 8.99 10.06 15.33
CA ASP A 473 8.58 10.89 14.19
C ASP A 473 8.25 10.08 12.93
N VAL A 474 8.90 8.93 12.74
CA VAL A 474 8.60 7.97 11.66
C VAL A 474 7.26 7.24 11.89
N GLY A 475 6.63 7.42 13.04
CA GLY A 475 5.34 6.83 13.39
C GLY A 475 5.45 5.42 13.98
N MET A 476 6.58 5.08 14.60
CA MET A 476 6.70 3.82 15.34
C MET A 476 5.73 3.80 16.53
N PRO A 477 5.21 2.62 16.92
CA PRO A 477 4.33 2.50 18.08
C PRO A 477 4.92 3.13 19.35
N ALA A 478 4.16 4.02 19.99
CA ALA A 478 4.64 4.78 21.14
C ALA A 478 5.05 3.89 22.33
N ASP A 479 4.36 2.76 22.54
CA ASP A 479 4.69 1.80 23.59
C ASP A 479 6.09 1.20 23.43
N TYR A 480 6.54 1.02 22.19
CA TYR A 480 7.88 0.55 21.86
C TYR A 480 8.93 1.62 22.09
N VAL A 481 8.71 2.81 21.55
CA VAL A 481 9.62 3.95 21.69
C VAL A 481 9.80 4.33 23.16
N ASN A 482 8.72 4.32 23.94
CA ASN A 482 8.75 4.60 25.38
C ASN A 482 9.58 3.57 26.16
N LYS A 483 9.60 2.30 25.72
CA LYS A 483 10.49 1.29 26.33
C LYS A 483 11.95 1.59 26.04
N LEU A 484 12.30 2.02 24.82
CA LEU A 484 13.67 2.42 24.49
C LEU A 484 14.10 3.65 25.30
N ALA A 485 13.26 4.69 25.38
CA ALA A 485 13.53 5.87 26.19
C ALA A 485 13.72 5.52 27.68
N ARG A 486 12.92 4.59 28.21
CA ARG A 486 13.08 4.08 29.59
C ARG A 486 14.40 3.35 29.80
N MET A 487 14.96 2.68 28.79
CA MET A 487 16.28 2.05 28.91
C MET A 487 17.38 3.09 29.21
N PHE A 488 17.38 4.26 28.56
CA PHE A 488 18.35 5.33 28.90
C PHE A 488 18.16 5.86 30.32
N GLN A 489 16.92 6.02 30.77
CA GLN A 489 16.61 6.42 32.14
C GLN A 489 17.13 5.41 33.15
N ASP A 490 16.92 4.11 32.90
CA ASP A 490 17.40 3.04 33.77
C ASP A 490 18.94 3.03 33.86
N ILE A 491 19.67 3.33 32.77
CA ILE A 491 21.14 3.46 32.81
C ILE A 491 21.55 4.62 33.72
N LYS A 492 20.97 5.80 33.55
CA LYS A 492 21.27 6.99 34.38
C LYS A 492 20.97 6.73 35.87
N VAL A 493 19.83 6.10 36.18
CA VAL A 493 19.47 5.70 37.55
C VAL A 493 20.47 4.67 38.11
N SER A 494 20.90 3.73 37.28
CA SER A 494 21.87 2.72 37.71
C SER A 494 23.25 3.31 37.98
N GLU A 495 23.69 4.33 37.25
CA GLU A 495 24.95 5.04 37.51
C GLU A 495 24.93 5.75 38.87
N ASP A 496 23.82 6.42 39.19
CA ASP A 496 23.60 7.03 40.51
C ASP A 496 23.61 5.99 41.63
N LEU A 497 22.92 4.85 41.44
CA LEU A 497 22.94 3.73 42.39
C LEU A 497 24.36 3.18 42.62
N ASN A 498 25.19 3.09 41.57
CA ASN A 498 26.59 2.68 41.71
C ASN A 498 27.41 3.65 42.53
N GLN A 499 27.28 4.96 42.27
CA GLN A 499 28.00 5.98 43.06
C GLN A 499 27.60 5.90 44.53
N GLN A 500 26.31 5.71 44.80
CA GLN A 500 25.80 5.55 46.16
C GLN A 500 26.26 4.24 46.82
N PHE A 501 26.34 3.14 46.07
CA PHE A 501 26.86 1.86 46.57
C PHE A 501 28.34 1.99 46.94
N LYS A 502 29.16 2.55 46.03
CA LYS A 502 30.59 2.80 46.29
C LYS A 502 30.77 3.71 47.52
N ASN A 503 30.00 4.78 47.63
CA ASN A 503 30.05 5.66 48.79
C ASN A 503 29.66 4.96 50.10
N ALA A 504 28.69 4.03 50.08
CA ALA A 504 28.28 3.27 51.25
C ALA A 504 29.35 2.25 51.71
N GLN A 505 30.23 1.82 50.80
CA GLN A 505 31.31 0.86 51.06
C GLN A 505 32.67 1.53 51.36
N ARG A 506 32.76 2.87 51.34
CA ARG A 506 34.01 3.63 51.57
C ARG A 506 34.67 3.44 52.93
N SER A 507 33.99 2.83 53.90
CA SER A 507 34.58 2.45 55.19
C SER A 507 35.61 1.30 55.08
N ASN A 508 35.69 0.60 53.94
CA ASN A 508 36.73 -0.38 53.61
C ASN A 508 37.69 0.19 52.54
N GLU A 509 38.72 0.95 52.93
CA GLU A 509 39.75 1.41 52.00
C GLU A 509 40.44 0.22 51.30
N GLY A 510 40.43 0.22 49.95
CA GLY A 510 41.03 -0.84 49.13
C GLY A 510 40.09 -1.99 48.72
N SER A 511 38.78 -1.87 49.01
CA SER A 511 37.77 -2.88 48.68
C SER A 511 37.58 -3.08 47.17
N LEU A 512 37.39 -4.34 46.75
CA LEU A 512 37.01 -4.75 45.40
C LEU A 512 35.74 -4.03 44.88
N SER A 513 34.91 -3.51 45.80
CA SER A 513 33.70 -2.72 45.51
C SER A 513 33.94 -1.51 44.61
N ASP A 514 35.12 -0.88 44.69
CA ASP A 514 35.45 0.29 43.85
C ASP A 514 35.66 -0.08 42.37
N SER A 515 36.11 -1.31 42.12
CA SER A 515 36.34 -1.86 40.77
C SER A 515 35.09 -2.43 40.12
N ILE A 516 34.01 -2.61 40.90
CA ILE A 516 32.76 -3.21 40.43
C ILE A 516 31.78 -2.13 39.97
N ASN A 517 31.05 -2.41 38.89
CA ASN A 517 29.98 -1.57 38.35
C ASN A 517 28.74 -2.44 38.08
N ILE A 518 27.64 -2.15 38.76
CA ILE A 518 26.41 -2.95 38.76
C ILE A 518 25.34 -2.24 37.94
N LYS A 519 24.83 -2.88 36.89
CA LYS A 519 23.72 -2.34 36.10
C LYS A 519 22.39 -2.91 36.57
N ILE A 520 21.62 -2.12 37.33
CA ILE A 520 20.28 -2.50 37.83
C ILE A 520 19.22 -1.95 36.88
N LEU A 521 18.58 -2.84 36.13
CA LEU A 521 17.74 -2.49 34.99
C LEU A 521 16.31 -3.03 35.17
N ASN A 522 15.30 -2.33 34.63
CA ASN A 522 13.92 -2.77 34.72
C ASN A 522 13.63 -3.94 33.76
N ALA A 523 13.31 -5.11 34.31
CA ALA A 523 13.00 -6.30 33.52
C ALA A 523 11.93 -6.06 32.44
N GLY A 524 10.89 -5.25 32.70
CA GLY A 524 9.82 -4.98 31.73
C GLY A 524 10.24 -4.17 30.50
N ALA A 525 11.30 -3.36 30.61
CA ALA A 525 11.85 -2.58 29.51
C ALA A 525 12.97 -3.35 28.79
N TRP A 526 13.80 -4.09 29.53
CA TRP A 526 15.01 -4.73 29.02
C TRP A 526 14.84 -6.20 28.65
N ALA A 527 14.26 -7.01 29.54
CA ALA A 527 14.25 -8.46 29.40
C ALA A 527 13.19 -8.92 28.37
N ARG A 528 13.56 -9.92 27.55
CA ARG A 528 12.66 -10.58 26.59
C ARG A 528 12.67 -12.11 26.62
N GLY A 529 13.44 -12.72 27.52
CA GLY A 529 13.59 -14.16 27.58
C GLY A 529 15.03 -14.53 27.27
N SER A 530 15.78 -14.83 28.32
CA SER A 530 16.88 -15.77 28.26
C SER A 530 16.73 -16.63 29.51
N GLU A 531 16.79 -17.94 29.30
CA GLU A 531 16.90 -18.91 30.38
C GLU A 531 18.01 -18.45 31.34
N ARG A 532 17.77 -18.56 32.65
CA ARG A 532 18.82 -18.29 33.63
C ARG A 532 19.96 -19.26 33.36
N VAL A 533 21.04 -18.77 32.77
CA VAL A 533 22.25 -19.57 32.63
C VAL A 533 22.90 -19.62 34.00
N GLN A 534 22.86 -20.80 34.63
CA GLN A 534 23.62 -21.05 35.84
C GLN A 534 25.11 -21.02 35.51
N VAL A 535 25.87 -20.42 36.42
CA VAL A 535 27.32 -20.32 36.33
C VAL A 535 27.88 -20.17 37.74
N SER A 536 28.92 -20.94 38.04
CA SER A 536 29.72 -20.76 39.25
C SER A 536 30.68 -19.59 39.02
N LEU A 537 30.59 -18.56 39.86
CA LEU A 537 31.42 -17.37 39.75
C LEU A 537 32.71 -17.53 40.56
N PRO A 538 33.76 -16.77 40.22
CA PRO A 538 34.89 -16.57 41.12
C PRO A 538 34.44 -16.08 42.50
N LEU A 539 35.10 -16.56 43.56
CA LEU A 539 34.80 -16.21 44.96
C LEU A 539 34.77 -14.70 45.16
N GLU A 540 35.70 -13.98 44.54
CA GLU A 540 35.81 -12.53 44.64
C GLU A 540 34.56 -11.81 44.12
N LEU A 541 33.84 -12.40 43.14
CA LEU A 541 32.58 -11.84 42.64
C LEU A 541 31.36 -12.34 43.42
N GLU A 542 31.41 -13.58 43.92
CA GLU A 542 30.33 -14.18 44.68
C GLU A 542 30.11 -13.46 46.01
N ASP A 543 31.18 -13.04 46.69
CA ASP A 543 31.13 -12.32 47.96
C ASP A 543 30.43 -10.95 47.85
N VAL A 544 30.50 -10.31 46.69
CA VAL A 544 29.92 -8.97 46.48
C VAL A 544 28.42 -9.02 46.19
N ILE A 545 27.90 -10.14 45.69
CA ILE A 545 26.47 -10.28 45.33
C ILE A 545 25.55 -10.02 46.53
N PRO A 546 25.74 -10.65 47.71
CA PRO A 546 24.92 -10.40 48.89
C PRO A 546 24.97 -8.94 49.37
N GLU A 547 26.13 -8.28 49.27
CA GLU A 547 26.28 -6.88 49.68
C GLU A 547 25.43 -5.94 48.81
N VAL A 548 25.41 -6.20 47.50
CA VAL A 548 24.60 -5.45 46.54
C VAL A 548 23.12 -5.69 46.77
N GLU A 549 22.72 -6.94 47.01
CA GLU A 549 21.33 -7.28 47.31
C GLU A 549 20.83 -6.62 48.58
N GLU A 550 21.65 -6.61 49.63
CA GLU A 550 21.33 -5.95 50.89
C GLU A 550 21.25 -4.43 50.74
N PHE A 551 22.21 -3.81 50.05
CA PHE A 551 22.18 -2.38 49.73
C PHE A 551 20.90 -1.99 48.98
N TYR A 552 20.54 -2.77 47.95
CA TYR A 552 19.36 -2.50 47.14
C TYR A 552 18.06 -2.70 47.94
N ARG A 553 17.99 -3.77 48.75
CA ARG A 553 16.82 -4.09 49.59
C ARG A 553 16.54 -2.99 50.62
N ARG A 554 17.59 -2.40 51.21
CA ARG A 554 17.46 -1.28 52.16
C ARG A 554 16.85 -0.03 51.52
N LYS A 555 17.14 0.22 50.23
CA LYS A 555 16.62 1.40 49.50
C LYS A 555 15.27 1.16 48.84
N HIS A 556 15.00 -0.07 48.42
CA HIS A 556 13.83 -0.41 47.64
C HIS A 556 13.12 -1.64 48.23
N SER A 557 12.11 -1.39 49.06
CA SER A 557 11.23 -2.44 49.58
C SER A 557 10.33 -3.02 48.48
N GLY A 558 10.06 -4.32 48.54
CA GLY A 558 9.15 -5.01 47.61
C GLY A 558 9.74 -5.31 46.22
N ARG A 559 11.04 -5.07 45.99
CA ARG A 559 11.73 -5.44 44.75
C ARG A 559 12.71 -6.59 44.98
N LYS A 560 12.90 -7.43 43.96
CA LYS A 560 13.86 -8.54 43.97
C LYS A 560 14.80 -8.41 42.78
N LEU A 561 16.10 -8.52 43.04
CA LEU A 561 17.12 -8.54 41.99
C LEU A 561 17.19 -9.90 41.31
N GLN A 562 17.50 -9.89 40.02
CA GLN A 562 17.77 -11.07 39.22
C GLN A 562 19.07 -10.83 38.44
N TRP A 563 20.03 -11.73 38.57
CA TRP A 563 21.36 -11.57 38.00
C TRP A 563 21.47 -12.18 36.60
N TYR A 564 21.99 -11.39 35.66
CA TYR A 564 22.10 -11.73 34.23
C TYR A 564 23.59 -11.86 33.81
N HIS A 565 24.30 -12.85 34.34
CA HIS A 565 25.76 -12.99 34.16
C HIS A 565 26.22 -13.13 32.70
N HIS A 566 25.39 -13.64 31.81
CA HIS A 566 25.71 -13.72 30.36
C HIS A 566 25.88 -12.35 29.69
N MET A 567 25.33 -11.28 30.27
CA MET A 567 25.48 -9.90 29.79
C MET A 567 26.59 -9.13 30.51
N SER A 568 27.16 -9.73 31.56
CA SER A 568 28.22 -9.16 32.38
C SER A 568 29.61 -9.41 31.74
N ASN A 569 30.54 -8.51 32.03
CA ASN A 569 31.92 -8.56 31.56
C ASN A 569 32.84 -7.92 32.61
N GLY A 570 34.15 -8.12 32.46
CA GLY A 570 35.15 -7.46 33.28
C GLY A 570 36.54 -7.59 32.69
N THR A 571 37.49 -6.85 33.27
CA THR A 571 38.91 -6.93 32.91
C THR A 571 39.64 -7.76 33.95
N ILE A 572 40.39 -8.78 33.50
CA ILE A 572 41.25 -9.60 34.36
C ILE A 572 42.70 -9.48 33.91
N THR A 573 43.65 -9.64 34.84
CA THR A 573 45.07 -9.70 34.50
C THR A 573 45.51 -11.14 34.31
N PHE A 574 45.87 -11.50 33.08
CA PHE A 574 46.40 -12.80 32.70
C PHE A 574 47.94 -12.78 32.74
N CYS A 575 48.52 -13.69 33.52
CA CYS A 575 49.96 -13.85 33.63
C CYS A 575 50.41 -15.08 32.81
N SER A 576 51.42 -14.90 31.96
CA SER A 576 52.14 -15.99 31.30
C SER A 576 53.62 -15.94 31.69
N SER A 577 54.39 -16.95 31.28
CA SER A 577 55.85 -16.94 31.47
C SER A 577 56.54 -15.76 30.75
N VAL A 578 55.89 -15.22 29.72
CA VAL A 578 56.42 -14.15 28.86
C VAL A 578 56.05 -12.74 29.35
N GLY A 579 54.90 -12.57 30.01
CA GLY A 579 54.39 -11.24 30.34
C GLY A 579 53.06 -11.21 31.11
N ARG A 580 52.54 -9.99 31.30
CA ARG A 580 51.24 -9.73 31.96
C ARG A 580 50.33 -8.97 31.02
N TYR A 581 49.10 -9.46 30.83
CA TYR A 581 48.17 -8.94 29.85
C TYR A 581 46.80 -8.70 30.47
N ASP A 582 46.20 -7.55 30.20
CA ASP A 582 44.85 -7.26 30.65
C ASP A 582 43.85 -7.79 29.61
N LEU A 583 42.96 -8.69 30.02
CA LEU A 583 41.95 -9.29 29.16
C LEU A 583 40.57 -8.76 29.54
N ASP A 584 39.91 -8.04 28.63
CA ASP A 584 38.47 -7.80 28.74
C ASP A 584 37.75 -9.07 28.31
N VAL A 585 37.05 -9.71 29.25
CA VAL A 585 36.40 -11.01 29.08
C VAL A 585 34.94 -10.94 29.54
N THR A 586 34.12 -11.83 29.01
CA THR A 586 32.77 -12.10 29.53
C THR A 586 32.86 -12.80 30.88
N THR A 587 31.81 -12.71 31.70
CA THR A 587 31.76 -13.43 32.99
C THR A 587 31.88 -14.95 32.82
N PHE A 588 31.42 -15.52 31.70
CA PHE A 588 31.61 -16.96 31.41
C PHE A 588 33.06 -17.31 31.11
N GLN A 589 33.75 -16.51 30.28
CA GLN A 589 35.19 -16.66 30.05
C GLN A 589 35.97 -16.49 31.37
N MET A 590 35.55 -15.56 32.22
CA MET A 590 36.14 -15.34 33.53
C MET A 590 35.99 -16.58 34.42
N ALA A 591 34.77 -17.09 34.61
CA ALA A 591 34.51 -18.32 35.37
C ALA A 591 35.34 -19.50 34.85
N THR A 592 35.45 -19.68 33.53
CA THR A 592 36.28 -20.72 32.92
C THR A 592 37.77 -20.52 33.23
N LEU A 593 38.33 -19.33 33.04
CA LEU A 593 39.75 -19.07 33.26
C LEU A 593 40.16 -19.20 34.74
N PHE A 594 39.27 -18.87 35.67
CA PHE A 594 39.53 -18.98 37.11
C PHE A 594 39.72 -20.42 37.58
N THR A 595 39.27 -21.42 36.82
CA THR A 595 39.50 -22.84 37.14
C THR A 595 40.98 -23.23 37.15
N TRP A 596 41.87 -22.41 36.57
CA TRP A 596 43.32 -22.59 36.55
C TRP A 596 44.08 -21.74 37.60
N ASN A 597 43.42 -20.88 38.39
CA ASN A 597 44.12 -20.02 39.35
C ASN A 597 44.90 -20.81 40.42
N GLU A 598 44.31 -21.89 40.94
CA GLU A 598 44.95 -22.77 41.92
C GLU A 598 45.79 -23.89 41.27
N ARG A 599 45.67 -24.06 39.94
CA ARG A 599 46.32 -25.13 39.17
C ARG A 599 46.78 -24.67 37.78
N PRO A 600 47.78 -23.78 37.69
CA PRO A 600 48.11 -23.10 36.42
C PRO A 600 48.58 -24.01 35.28
N HIS A 601 49.22 -25.14 35.62
CA HIS A 601 49.83 -26.06 34.64
C HIS A 601 48.99 -27.33 34.36
N ASP A 602 47.81 -27.44 34.95
CA ASP A 602 46.96 -28.62 34.79
C ASP A 602 46.20 -28.62 33.46
N LYS A 603 46.09 -29.82 32.87
CA LYS A 603 45.20 -30.10 31.75
C LYS A 603 43.83 -30.53 32.28
N ILE A 604 42.79 -29.75 32.01
CA ILE A 604 41.42 -30.00 32.50
C ILE A 604 40.53 -30.45 31.34
N SER A 605 39.80 -31.54 31.50
CA SER A 605 38.86 -32.04 30.49
C SER A 605 37.63 -31.14 30.33
N PHE A 606 36.98 -31.21 29.17
CA PHE A 606 35.71 -30.53 28.91
C PHE A 606 34.65 -30.87 29.98
N GLU A 607 34.52 -32.14 30.35
CA GLU A 607 33.60 -32.60 31.39
C GLU A 607 33.89 -31.94 32.75
N ASN A 608 35.16 -31.90 33.16
CA ASN A 608 35.55 -31.29 34.43
C ASN A 608 35.33 -29.77 34.43
N LEU A 609 35.57 -29.10 33.30
CA LEU A 609 35.25 -27.67 33.15
C LEU A 609 33.76 -27.40 33.22
N LYS A 610 32.94 -28.29 32.66
CA LYS A 610 31.47 -28.22 32.74
C LYS A 610 30.97 -28.36 34.16
N LEU A 611 31.52 -29.30 34.92
CA LEU A 611 31.20 -29.46 36.34
C LEU A 611 31.67 -28.26 37.18
N ALA A 612 32.90 -27.77 36.95
CA ALA A 612 33.47 -26.68 37.73
C ALA A 612 32.76 -25.33 37.49
N THR A 613 32.31 -25.07 36.26
CA THR A 613 31.68 -23.80 35.89
C THR A 613 30.15 -23.84 35.93
N GLU A 614 29.54 -25.03 36.01
CA GLU A 614 28.09 -25.28 35.87
C GLU A 614 27.47 -24.74 34.58
N LEU A 615 28.29 -24.39 33.58
CA LEU A 615 27.81 -23.83 32.32
C LEU A 615 27.09 -24.90 31.47
N PRO A 616 25.97 -24.55 30.81
CA PRO A 616 25.36 -25.41 29.82
C PRO A 616 26.34 -25.74 28.69
N ASP A 617 26.26 -26.96 28.18
CA ASP A 617 27.17 -27.50 27.16
C ASP A 617 27.37 -26.54 25.96
N ALA A 618 26.29 -26.01 25.40
CA ALA A 618 26.35 -25.09 24.27
C ALA A 618 27.08 -23.77 24.60
N GLU A 619 26.91 -23.24 25.81
CA GLU A 619 27.57 -22.00 26.25
C GLU A 619 29.03 -22.24 26.60
N LEU A 620 29.35 -23.38 27.23
CA LEU A 620 30.73 -23.75 27.55
C LEU A 620 31.56 -23.96 26.28
N ARG A 621 31.06 -24.71 25.29
CA ARG A 621 31.76 -24.90 23.99
C ARG A 621 32.08 -23.59 23.32
N ARG A 622 31.12 -22.66 23.33
CA ARG A 622 31.27 -21.34 22.73
C ARG A 622 32.29 -20.48 23.49
N THR A 623 32.23 -20.52 24.82
CA THR A 623 33.18 -19.86 25.72
C THR A 623 34.60 -20.39 25.50
N LEU A 624 34.80 -21.70 25.52
CA LEU A 624 36.11 -22.33 25.28
C LEU A 624 36.64 -22.05 23.88
N TRP A 625 35.80 -22.17 22.85
CA TRP A 625 36.18 -21.85 21.48
C TRP A 625 36.73 -20.43 21.33
N SER A 626 36.16 -19.46 22.05
CA SER A 626 36.66 -18.10 22.03
C SER A 626 38.02 -17.90 22.69
N LEU A 627 38.45 -18.82 23.55
CA LEU A 627 39.73 -18.79 24.25
C LEU A 627 40.81 -19.61 23.52
N VAL A 628 40.42 -20.67 22.82
CA VAL A 628 41.32 -21.54 22.04
C VAL A 628 41.44 -21.17 20.56
N ALA A 629 40.50 -20.42 19.99
CA ALA A 629 40.43 -20.14 18.56
C ALA A 629 39.89 -18.73 18.26
N PHE A 630 40.40 -17.72 18.96
CA PHE A 630 40.04 -16.32 18.72
C PHE A 630 40.64 -15.82 17.37
N PRO A 631 39.81 -15.37 16.40
CA PRO A 631 40.28 -15.13 15.03
C PRO A 631 41.35 -14.03 14.86
N LYS A 632 41.38 -13.03 15.77
CA LYS A 632 42.33 -11.91 15.67
C LYS A 632 43.64 -12.15 16.42
N LEU A 633 43.77 -13.30 17.10
CA LEU A 633 44.96 -13.64 17.88
C LEU A 633 45.82 -14.65 17.12
N LYS A 634 47.12 -14.38 17.05
CA LYS A 634 48.11 -15.33 16.49
C LYS A 634 48.43 -16.48 17.46
N ARG A 635 48.37 -16.20 18.76
CA ARG A 635 48.56 -17.16 19.86
C ARG A 635 47.32 -17.10 20.73
N GLN A 636 46.83 -18.27 21.12
CA GLN A 636 45.54 -18.40 21.81
C GLN A 636 45.77 -18.41 23.32
N ILE A 637 44.76 -18.04 24.11
CA ILE A 637 44.86 -17.95 25.58
C ILE A 637 44.92 -19.35 26.18
N LEU A 638 44.04 -20.23 25.68
CA LEU A 638 44.02 -21.64 26.01
C LEU A 638 44.50 -22.45 24.80
N LEU A 639 45.05 -23.62 25.08
CA LEU A 639 45.36 -24.66 24.11
C LEU A 639 44.44 -25.87 24.38
N CYS A 640 44.20 -26.68 23.35
CA CYS A 640 43.36 -27.87 23.47
C CYS A 640 44.02 -29.10 22.81
N GLU A 641 43.79 -30.27 23.40
CA GLU A 641 44.28 -31.56 22.93
C GLU A 641 43.13 -32.59 22.91
N PRO A 642 42.78 -33.18 21.75
CA PRO A 642 43.30 -32.88 20.40
C PRO A 642 42.86 -31.51 19.86
N GLU A 643 43.61 -30.95 18.91
CA GLU A 643 43.21 -29.73 18.21
C GLU A 643 41.96 -29.96 17.35
N VAL A 644 40.99 -29.06 17.47
CA VAL A 644 39.70 -29.14 16.75
C VAL A 644 39.43 -27.91 15.90
N LYS A 645 38.64 -28.08 14.83
CA LYS A 645 38.33 -27.01 13.87
C LYS A 645 37.00 -26.31 14.14
N ASN A 646 36.08 -26.94 14.86
CA ASN A 646 34.81 -26.34 15.26
C ASN A 646 34.51 -26.56 16.75
N PRO A 647 33.73 -25.67 17.39
CA PRO A 647 33.30 -25.81 18.79
C PRO A 647 32.47 -27.08 19.05
N LYS A 648 31.80 -27.62 18.02
CA LYS A 648 31.01 -28.86 18.12
C LYS A 648 31.87 -30.11 18.23
N ASP A 649 33.14 -30.02 17.84
CA ASP A 649 34.06 -31.16 17.77
C ASP A 649 34.72 -31.45 19.12
N PHE A 650 34.56 -30.57 20.13
CA PHE A 650 35.00 -30.87 21.49
C PHE A 650 34.29 -32.14 21.99
N THR A 651 35.03 -33.03 22.63
CA THR A 651 34.47 -34.20 23.31
C THR A 651 34.62 -34.03 24.81
N ASP A 652 33.91 -34.83 25.59
CA ASP A 652 34.01 -34.80 27.07
C ASP A 652 35.46 -35.04 27.55
N SER A 653 36.24 -35.77 26.75
CA SER A 653 37.66 -36.06 26.96
C SER A 653 38.64 -35.00 26.42
N THR A 654 38.19 -33.97 25.69
CA THR A 654 39.08 -32.93 25.17
C THR A 654 39.71 -32.18 26.34
N LEU A 655 41.04 -32.11 26.37
CA LEU A 655 41.79 -31.46 27.42
C LEU A 655 42.10 -30.02 27.05
N PHE A 656 41.96 -29.10 27.99
CA PHE A 656 42.27 -27.68 27.86
C PHE A 656 43.32 -27.26 28.89
N TYR A 657 44.20 -26.35 28.53
CA TYR A 657 45.25 -25.83 29.42
C TYR A 657 45.68 -24.42 29.04
N VAL A 658 46.25 -23.71 30.01
CA VAL A 658 46.74 -22.33 29.83
C VAL A 658 47.97 -22.31 28.93
N ASN A 659 48.02 -21.35 28.00
CA ASN A 659 49.18 -21.14 27.16
C ASN A 659 50.26 -20.30 27.87
N ASP A 660 51.20 -20.96 28.55
CA ASP A 660 52.30 -20.29 29.26
C ASP A 660 53.23 -19.49 28.33
N ASP A 661 53.27 -19.82 27.04
CA ASP A 661 54.04 -19.12 26.00
C ASP A 661 53.24 -18.00 25.30
N PHE A 662 52.14 -17.57 25.89
CA PHE A 662 51.29 -16.53 25.32
C PHE A 662 51.96 -15.16 25.33
N TYR A 663 51.89 -14.46 24.19
CA TYR A 663 52.24 -13.05 24.08
C TYR A 663 51.48 -12.34 22.96
N ILE A 664 51.33 -11.03 23.10
CA ILE A 664 50.72 -10.18 22.08
C ILE A 664 51.75 -9.82 21.02
N VAL A 665 51.39 -9.94 19.75
CA VAL A 665 52.24 -9.50 18.62
C VAL A 665 51.77 -8.13 18.14
N LYS A 666 52.64 -7.13 18.23
CA LYS A 666 52.41 -5.80 17.64
C LYS A 666 53.56 -5.46 16.70
N ASN A 667 53.25 -5.14 15.44
CA ASN A 667 54.25 -4.88 14.38
C ASN A 667 55.32 -5.98 14.25
N GLY A 668 54.90 -7.25 14.37
CA GLY A 668 55.81 -8.40 14.28
C GLY A 668 56.67 -8.67 15.53
N LYS A 669 56.60 -7.84 16.58
CA LYS A 669 57.38 -8.01 17.81
C LYS A 669 56.53 -8.52 18.98
N PRO A 670 57.05 -9.47 19.80
CA PRO A 670 56.40 -9.91 21.03
C PRO A 670 56.35 -8.78 22.05
N GLN A 671 55.19 -8.57 22.66
CA GLN A 671 54.98 -7.60 23.72
C GLN A 671 54.88 -8.34 25.06
N LYS A 672 55.56 -7.84 26.10
CA LYS A 672 55.48 -8.38 27.46
C LYS A 672 54.29 -7.84 28.27
N ARG A 673 53.62 -6.81 27.74
CA ARG A 673 52.41 -6.21 28.31
C ARG A 673 51.46 -5.78 27.21
N GLY A 674 50.18 -5.75 27.51
CA GLY A 674 49.16 -5.17 26.63
C GLY A 674 47.76 -5.54 27.06
N LYS A 675 46.78 -4.91 26.40
CA LYS A 675 45.36 -5.11 26.67
C LYS A 675 44.67 -5.76 25.47
N LEU A 676 43.82 -6.75 25.71
CA LEU A 676 43.05 -7.48 24.71
C LEU A 676 41.57 -7.48 25.06
N ASN A 677 40.72 -7.30 24.05
CA ASN A 677 39.29 -7.47 24.20
C ASN A 677 38.86 -8.79 23.56
N LEU A 678 38.50 -9.75 24.42
CA LEU A 678 38.06 -11.11 24.07
C LEU A 678 36.54 -11.29 24.16
N ILE A 679 35.79 -10.26 24.58
CA ILE A 679 34.32 -10.28 24.63
C ILE A 679 33.75 -10.54 23.22
N GLY A 680 34.35 -9.91 22.21
CA GLY A 680 34.08 -10.19 20.80
C GLY A 680 32.59 -10.23 20.44
N ARG A 681 32.18 -11.31 19.76
CA ARG A 681 30.79 -11.60 19.38
C ARG A 681 30.05 -12.50 20.39
N LEU A 682 30.65 -12.83 21.54
CA LEU A 682 30.12 -13.85 22.46
C LEU A 682 28.87 -13.39 23.21
N GLN A 683 28.70 -12.09 23.39
CA GLN A 683 27.46 -11.52 23.91
C GLN A 683 26.44 -11.19 22.79
N LEU A 684 26.69 -11.64 21.55
CA LEU A 684 25.71 -11.55 20.47
C LEU A 684 24.67 -12.69 20.55
N SER A 685 23.51 -12.42 19.96
CA SER A 685 22.38 -13.36 19.83
C SER A 685 22.84 -14.65 19.16
N THR A 686 22.68 -15.77 19.87
CA THR A 686 22.83 -17.12 19.32
C THR A 686 21.76 -17.40 18.27
N GLU A 687 21.93 -18.44 17.44
CA GLU A 687 20.87 -18.89 16.54
C GLU A 687 19.58 -19.23 17.31
N LYS A 688 19.71 -19.83 18.49
CA LYS A 688 18.59 -20.08 19.42
C LYS A 688 17.87 -18.78 19.81
N SER A 689 18.60 -17.73 20.20
CA SER A 689 18.01 -16.42 20.50
C SER A 689 17.34 -15.78 19.28
N LYS A 690 17.90 -15.97 18.07
CA LYS A 690 17.26 -15.50 16.83
C LYS A 690 15.92 -16.21 16.57
N GLU A 691 15.84 -17.53 16.79
CA GLU A 691 14.58 -18.27 16.70
C GLU A 691 13.57 -17.78 17.75
N GLU A 692 13.97 -17.68 19.01
CA GLU A 692 13.10 -17.27 20.11
C GLU A 692 12.52 -15.87 19.88
N ASP A 693 13.35 -14.90 19.47
CA ASP A 693 12.77 -13.60 19.16
C ASP A 693 12.00 -13.54 17.82
N ASN A 694 12.20 -14.49 16.88
CA ASN A 694 11.31 -14.63 15.70
C ASN A 694 9.92 -15.07 16.15
N GLU A 695 9.87 -16.07 17.02
CA GLU A 695 8.62 -16.54 17.65
C GLU A 695 7.94 -15.40 18.43
N SER A 696 8.72 -14.58 19.15
CA SER A 696 8.19 -13.43 19.89
C SER A 696 7.53 -12.38 19.00
N ILE A 697 8.07 -12.14 17.79
CA ILE A 697 7.45 -11.24 16.81
C ILE A 697 6.09 -11.80 16.40
N VAL A 698 6.05 -13.08 16.02
CA VAL A 698 4.81 -13.73 15.55
C VAL A 698 3.74 -13.70 16.64
N GLN A 699 4.11 -14.02 17.88
CA GLN A 699 3.20 -13.98 19.03
C GLN A 699 2.67 -12.56 19.28
N LEU A 700 3.53 -11.54 19.20
CA LEU A 700 3.08 -10.18 19.36
C LEU A 700 2.11 -9.76 18.25
N ARG A 701 2.36 -10.15 17.00
CA ARG A 701 1.46 -9.86 15.88
C ARG A 701 0.09 -10.47 16.08
N ILE A 702 0.04 -11.71 16.59
CA ILE A 702 -1.20 -12.39 16.99
C ILE A 702 -1.94 -11.53 18.02
N LEU A 703 -1.28 -11.18 19.14
CA LEU A 703 -1.89 -10.41 20.23
C LEU A 703 -2.36 -9.02 19.76
N ARG A 704 -1.57 -8.32 18.93
CA ARG A 704 -1.92 -7.01 18.39
C ARG A 704 -3.08 -7.08 17.39
N THR A 705 -3.14 -8.15 16.61
CA THR A 705 -4.27 -8.40 15.70
C THR A 705 -5.55 -8.63 16.50
N GLN A 706 -5.51 -9.48 17.53
CA GLN A 706 -6.63 -9.73 18.42
C GLN A 706 -7.09 -8.42 19.11
N GLU A 707 -6.17 -7.68 19.73
CA GLU A 707 -6.45 -6.41 20.40
C GLU A 707 -7.11 -5.39 19.44
N ALA A 708 -6.58 -5.26 18.22
CA ALA A 708 -7.11 -4.32 17.23
C ALA A 708 -8.53 -4.71 16.77
N ILE A 709 -8.78 -6.00 16.50
CA ILE A 709 -10.13 -6.50 16.15
C ILE A 709 -11.11 -6.21 17.30
N VAL A 710 -10.72 -6.52 18.55
CA VAL A 710 -11.57 -6.26 19.73
C VAL A 710 -11.88 -4.77 19.88
N LYS A 711 -10.92 -3.88 19.64
CA LYS A 711 -11.15 -2.42 19.67
C LYS A 711 -12.15 -1.97 18.60
N ILE A 712 -12.00 -2.44 17.36
CA ILE A 712 -12.92 -2.12 16.25
C ILE A 712 -14.33 -2.62 16.58
N MET A 713 -14.45 -3.89 16.99
CA MET A 713 -15.73 -4.51 17.34
C MET A 713 -16.41 -3.81 18.52
N LYS A 714 -15.64 -3.39 19.53
CA LYS A 714 -16.18 -2.64 20.67
C LYS A 714 -16.78 -1.30 20.26
N MET A 715 -16.19 -0.63 19.27
CA MET A 715 -16.62 0.66 18.74
C MET A 715 -17.84 0.54 17.81
N ARG A 716 -17.81 -0.37 16.82
CA ARG A 716 -18.85 -0.44 15.77
C ARG A 716 -20.00 -1.42 16.06
N LYS A 717 -19.80 -2.40 16.94
CA LYS A 717 -20.74 -3.49 17.28
C LYS A 717 -21.11 -4.46 16.14
N ARG A 718 -21.32 -3.97 14.91
CA ARG A 718 -21.59 -4.74 13.67
C ARG A 718 -20.70 -4.18 12.56
N ILE A 719 -20.01 -5.05 11.81
CA ILE A 719 -19.12 -4.66 10.72
C ILE A 719 -18.97 -5.81 9.72
N THR A 720 -18.83 -5.50 8.43
CA THR A 720 -18.55 -6.52 7.41
C THR A 720 -17.09 -6.98 7.48
N ASN A 721 -16.81 -8.20 7.00
CA ASN A 721 -15.43 -8.73 7.03
C ASN A 721 -14.46 -7.86 6.20
N ALA A 722 -14.90 -7.32 5.06
CA ALA A 722 -14.09 -6.43 4.23
C ALA A 722 -13.73 -5.13 4.96
N GLN A 723 -14.72 -4.46 5.58
CA GLN A 723 -14.49 -3.24 6.35
C GLN A 723 -13.61 -3.49 7.58
N LEU A 724 -13.80 -4.62 8.26
CA LEU A 724 -12.95 -5.03 9.38
C LEU A 724 -11.49 -5.19 8.94
N GLN A 725 -11.24 -5.85 7.79
CA GLN A 725 -9.88 -5.99 7.26
C GLN A 725 -9.25 -4.63 6.93
N THR A 726 -10.01 -3.72 6.30
CA THR A 726 -9.51 -2.38 5.95
C THR A 726 -9.11 -1.58 7.20
N GLU A 727 -9.98 -1.52 8.21
CA GLU A 727 -9.69 -0.80 9.46
C GLU A 727 -8.55 -1.45 10.24
N LEU A 728 -8.49 -2.78 10.26
CA LEU A 728 -7.42 -3.53 10.90
C LEU A 728 -6.05 -3.24 10.27
N VAL A 729 -5.98 -3.19 8.94
CA VAL A 729 -4.76 -2.82 8.22
C VAL A 729 -4.37 -1.38 8.54
N GLU A 730 -5.32 -0.44 8.57
CA GLU A 730 -5.05 0.96 8.91
C GLU A 730 -4.47 1.14 10.32
N ILE A 731 -4.94 0.36 11.31
CA ILE A 731 -4.41 0.38 12.69
C ILE A 731 -3.01 -0.24 12.75
N LEU A 732 -2.78 -1.34 12.03
CA LEU A 732 -1.55 -2.14 12.17
C LEU A 732 -0.43 -1.76 11.21
N LYS A 733 -0.69 -1.04 10.10
CA LYS A 733 0.28 -0.73 9.03
C LYS A 733 1.58 -0.06 9.49
N ASN A 734 1.57 0.63 10.63
CA ASN A 734 2.78 1.25 11.20
C ASN A 734 3.68 0.26 11.96
N MET A 735 3.19 -0.94 12.24
CA MET A 735 3.91 -2.02 12.91
C MET A 735 4.21 -3.17 11.95
N PHE A 736 3.18 -3.72 11.31
CA PHE A 736 3.27 -4.81 10.34
C PHE A 736 1.99 -4.89 9.47
N LEU A 737 2.07 -5.58 8.35
CA LEU A 737 0.89 -5.86 7.54
C LEU A 737 0.33 -7.27 7.88
N PRO A 738 -0.86 -7.38 8.52
CA PRO A 738 -1.42 -8.68 8.89
C PRO A 738 -1.79 -9.49 7.65
N SER A 739 -1.39 -10.77 7.60
CA SER A 739 -1.76 -11.66 6.50
C SER A 739 -3.25 -12.06 6.59
N LYS A 740 -3.91 -12.26 5.44
CA LYS A 740 -5.31 -12.73 5.40
C LYS A 740 -5.54 -14.00 6.21
N LYS A 741 -4.56 -14.92 6.20
CA LYS A 741 -4.59 -16.16 6.99
C LYS A 741 -4.62 -15.85 8.49
N MET A 742 -3.70 -15.01 8.97
CA MET A 742 -3.64 -14.60 10.38
C MET A 742 -4.95 -13.92 10.80
N ILE A 743 -5.49 -13.01 10.00
CA ILE A 743 -6.77 -12.34 10.30
C ILE A 743 -7.89 -13.37 10.47
N LYS A 744 -7.99 -14.33 9.55
CA LYS A 744 -9.01 -15.39 9.63
C LYS A 744 -8.85 -16.22 10.91
N GLU A 745 -7.63 -16.70 11.20
CA GLU A 745 -7.34 -17.48 12.40
C GLU A 745 -7.68 -16.71 13.69
N GLN A 746 -7.37 -15.41 13.73
CA GLN A 746 -7.69 -14.58 14.88
C GLN A 746 -9.18 -14.28 15.01
N ILE A 747 -9.93 -14.15 13.92
CA ILE A 747 -11.38 -14.02 13.96
C ILE A 747 -12.01 -15.29 14.54
N GLU A 748 -11.61 -16.48 14.09
CA GLU A 748 -12.13 -17.75 14.63
C GLU A 748 -11.79 -17.87 16.12
N TRP A 749 -10.55 -17.58 16.50
CA TRP A 749 -10.14 -17.58 17.91
C TRP A 749 -11.00 -16.63 18.76
N LEU A 750 -11.27 -15.41 18.27
CA LEU A 750 -12.12 -14.44 18.97
C LEU A 750 -13.59 -14.87 19.06
N ILE A 751 -14.09 -15.62 18.07
CA ILE A 751 -15.44 -16.20 18.11
C ILE A 751 -15.49 -17.32 19.17
N GLU A 752 -14.53 -18.24 19.15
CA GLU A 752 -14.41 -19.33 20.13
C GLU A 752 -14.33 -18.80 21.58
N HIS A 753 -13.62 -17.69 21.77
CA HIS A 753 -13.45 -17.04 23.07
C HIS A 753 -14.54 -16.00 23.38
N LYS A 754 -15.62 -15.95 22.60
CA LYS A 754 -16.83 -15.14 22.85
C LYS A 754 -16.60 -13.62 22.85
N TYR A 755 -15.59 -13.13 22.12
CA TYR A 755 -15.37 -11.69 21.91
C TYR A 755 -16.23 -11.13 20.77
N MET A 756 -16.61 -11.95 19.79
CA MET A 756 -17.47 -11.57 18.66
C MET A 756 -18.27 -12.78 18.16
N ARG A 757 -19.31 -12.53 17.36
CA ARG A 757 -20.11 -13.57 16.69
C ARG A 757 -20.33 -13.22 15.22
N ARG A 758 -20.58 -14.23 14.39
CA ARG A 758 -21.09 -13.99 13.03
C ARG A 758 -22.56 -13.60 13.11
N ASP A 759 -22.97 -12.77 12.16
CA ASP A 759 -24.32 -12.27 12.05
C ASP A 759 -25.26 -13.34 11.50
N GLU A 760 -26.46 -13.48 12.06
CA GLU A 760 -27.32 -14.66 11.88
C GLU A 760 -28.41 -14.51 10.83
N GLU A 761 -28.70 -13.29 10.37
CA GLU A 761 -29.72 -12.99 9.36
C GLU A 761 -29.26 -13.29 7.92
N ASN A 762 -28.00 -13.70 7.74
CA ASN A 762 -27.38 -13.79 6.42
C ASN A 762 -27.31 -15.23 5.88
N ILE A 763 -27.40 -15.38 4.56
CA ILE A 763 -27.07 -16.63 3.86
C ILE A 763 -25.68 -17.07 4.36
N GLY A 764 -25.54 -18.35 4.74
CA GLY A 764 -24.36 -18.81 5.48
C GLY A 764 -23.05 -18.55 4.73
N GLU A 765 -23.09 -18.67 3.39
CA GLU A 765 -22.03 -18.26 2.48
C GLU A 765 -22.61 -17.90 1.11
N VAL A 766 -22.06 -16.86 0.46
CA VAL A 766 -22.42 -16.45 -0.91
C VAL A 766 -21.14 -16.35 -1.74
N LEU A 767 -21.14 -16.95 -2.93
CA LEU A 767 -20.12 -16.73 -3.97
C LEU A 767 -20.75 -15.94 -5.12
N GLY A 768 -20.06 -14.89 -5.59
CA GLY A 768 -20.53 -14.05 -6.71
C GLY A 768 -21.49 -12.91 -6.33
N GLU A 769 -21.39 -12.35 -5.11
CA GLU A 769 -22.28 -11.28 -4.61
C GLU A 769 -22.36 -10.06 -5.55
N ASP A 770 -21.25 -9.64 -6.14
CA ASP A 770 -21.20 -8.48 -7.04
C ASP A 770 -22.10 -8.68 -8.27
N ARG A 771 -22.05 -9.87 -8.87
CA ARG A 771 -22.88 -10.23 -10.01
C ARG A 771 -24.37 -10.34 -9.66
N LEU A 772 -24.68 -10.77 -8.43
CA LEU A 772 -26.07 -10.77 -7.95
C LEU A 772 -26.66 -9.36 -7.95
N LYS A 773 -25.88 -8.37 -7.49
CA LYS A 773 -26.31 -6.96 -7.47
C LYS A 773 -26.49 -6.39 -8.89
N GLU A 774 -25.59 -6.74 -9.82
CA GLU A 774 -25.70 -6.33 -11.23
C GLU A 774 -26.97 -6.87 -11.90
N ILE A 775 -27.29 -8.15 -11.69
CA ILE A 775 -28.49 -8.75 -12.27
C ILE A 775 -29.75 -8.14 -11.66
N LEU A 776 -29.81 -8.03 -10.32
CA LEU A 776 -30.96 -7.43 -9.62
C LEU A 776 -31.24 -5.97 -10.03
N ALA A 777 -30.24 -5.25 -10.54
CA ALA A 777 -30.44 -3.90 -11.08
C ALA A 777 -31.18 -3.87 -12.44
N THR A 778 -31.24 -5.01 -13.15
CA THR A 778 -31.75 -5.09 -14.53
C THR A 778 -32.96 -6.00 -14.68
N ARG A 779 -33.04 -7.12 -13.93
CA ARG A 779 -34.13 -8.10 -13.98
C ARG A 779 -34.16 -9.02 -12.76
N ASP A 780 -35.24 -9.79 -12.64
CA ASP A 780 -35.35 -10.84 -11.63
C ASP A 780 -34.31 -11.95 -11.85
N VAL A 781 -33.80 -12.50 -10.74
CA VAL A 781 -32.81 -13.57 -10.71
C VAL A 781 -33.50 -14.92 -10.95
N SER A 782 -32.95 -15.75 -11.83
CA SER A 782 -33.33 -17.17 -11.96
C SER A 782 -32.33 -18.04 -11.22
N LEU A 783 -32.80 -18.93 -10.35
CA LEU A 783 -31.95 -19.83 -9.58
C LEU A 783 -32.48 -21.25 -9.60
N TYR A 784 -31.60 -22.24 -9.40
CA TYR A 784 -32.05 -23.62 -9.18
C TYR A 784 -31.64 -24.18 -7.82
N TRP A 785 -32.46 -25.11 -7.34
CA TRP A 785 -32.16 -25.98 -6.21
C TRP A 785 -32.35 -27.43 -6.65
N GLY A 786 -31.31 -28.25 -6.48
CA GLY A 786 -31.30 -29.65 -6.90
C GLY A 786 -31.50 -30.61 -5.73
N THR A 787 -32.29 -31.67 -5.95
CA THR A 787 -32.47 -32.75 -4.98
C THR A 787 -32.47 -34.11 -5.65
N ALA A 788 -31.68 -35.05 -5.10
CA ALA A 788 -31.62 -36.42 -5.60
C ALA A 788 -32.78 -37.26 -5.04
N THR A 789 -33.55 -37.90 -5.92
CA THR A 789 -34.78 -38.66 -5.61
C THR A 789 -34.49 -40.05 -5.04
N THR A 790 -33.66 -40.12 -4.00
CA THR A 790 -33.21 -41.37 -3.36
C THR A 790 -34.10 -41.78 -2.17
N GLY A 791 -33.93 -41.15 -1.01
CA GLY A 791 -34.72 -41.42 0.20
C GLY A 791 -36.10 -40.73 0.19
N LYS A 792 -36.92 -40.94 1.22
CA LYS A 792 -38.13 -40.12 1.42
C LYS A 792 -37.74 -38.72 1.94
N PRO A 793 -38.32 -37.61 1.45
CA PRO A 793 -38.20 -36.30 2.08
C PRO A 793 -38.68 -36.35 3.53
N HIS A 794 -37.99 -35.61 4.40
CA HIS A 794 -38.24 -35.54 5.84
C HIS A 794 -38.30 -34.08 6.28
N ILE A 795 -38.63 -33.83 7.55
CA ILE A 795 -38.90 -32.48 8.09
C ILE A 795 -37.78 -31.45 7.83
N ALA A 796 -36.52 -31.87 7.69
CA ALA A 796 -35.42 -30.94 7.41
C ALA A 796 -35.52 -30.28 6.02
N TYR A 797 -36.32 -30.83 5.10
CA TYR A 797 -36.59 -30.19 3.82
C TYR A 797 -37.27 -28.83 4.00
N PHE A 798 -37.91 -28.55 5.15
CA PHE A 798 -38.42 -27.21 5.44
C PHE A 798 -37.32 -26.14 5.55
N VAL A 799 -36.07 -26.52 5.80
CA VAL A 799 -34.94 -25.57 5.84
C VAL A 799 -34.69 -24.96 4.45
N PRO A 800 -34.41 -25.74 3.38
CA PRO A 800 -34.31 -25.17 2.04
C PRO A 800 -35.66 -24.64 1.55
N MET A 801 -36.80 -25.27 1.87
CA MET A 801 -38.12 -24.76 1.44
C MET A 801 -38.43 -23.38 2.02
N SER A 802 -38.03 -23.09 3.27
CA SER A 802 -38.19 -21.76 3.86
C SER A 802 -37.42 -20.69 3.08
N LYS A 803 -36.23 -21.02 2.55
CA LYS A 803 -35.45 -20.07 1.74
C LYS A 803 -35.94 -19.98 0.30
N ILE A 804 -36.40 -21.08 -0.28
CA ILE A 804 -37.11 -21.06 -1.56
C ILE A 804 -38.36 -20.20 -1.47
N ALA A 805 -39.10 -20.28 -0.36
CA ALA A 805 -40.23 -19.41 -0.08
C ALA A 805 -39.83 -17.92 -0.06
N ASP A 806 -38.71 -17.57 0.59
CA ASP A 806 -38.16 -16.21 0.57
C ASP A 806 -37.83 -15.77 -0.87
N PHE A 807 -37.16 -16.60 -1.66
CA PHE A 807 -36.82 -16.29 -3.06
C PHE A 807 -38.05 -16.05 -3.93
N LEU A 808 -39.06 -16.91 -3.81
CA LEU A 808 -40.33 -16.76 -4.54
C LEU A 808 -41.08 -15.49 -4.10
N LYS A 809 -41.12 -15.18 -2.79
CA LYS A 809 -41.72 -13.94 -2.28
C LYS A 809 -40.99 -12.69 -2.78
N CYS A 810 -39.67 -12.76 -2.96
CA CYS A 810 -38.85 -11.71 -3.56
C CYS A 810 -38.99 -11.62 -5.08
N GLY A 811 -39.79 -12.48 -5.72
CA GLY A 811 -40.02 -12.46 -7.16
C GLY A 811 -38.99 -13.21 -7.99
N CYS A 812 -38.06 -13.97 -7.40
CA CYS A 812 -37.12 -14.79 -8.15
C CYS A 812 -37.83 -15.94 -8.89
N GLU A 813 -37.31 -16.32 -10.05
CA GLU A 813 -37.70 -17.58 -10.72
C GLU A 813 -36.91 -18.73 -10.10
N VAL A 814 -37.61 -19.72 -9.56
CA VAL A 814 -36.98 -20.86 -8.88
C VAL A 814 -37.23 -22.14 -9.66
N LYS A 815 -36.15 -22.81 -10.08
CA LYS A 815 -36.18 -24.12 -10.72
C LYS A 815 -35.84 -25.21 -9.71
N ILE A 816 -36.72 -26.18 -9.52
CA ILE A 816 -36.46 -27.35 -8.70
C ILE A 816 -36.05 -28.50 -9.62
N LEU A 817 -34.77 -28.86 -9.56
CA LEU A 817 -34.21 -29.96 -10.32
C LEU A 817 -34.38 -31.27 -9.54
N PHE A 818 -35.17 -32.17 -10.11
CA PHE A 818 -35.20 -33.57 -9.69
C PHE A 818 -34.03 -34.31 -10.35
N ALA A 819 -32.95 -34.44 -9.58
CA ALA A 819 -31.68 -35.00 -10.03
C ALA A 819 -31.75 -36.54 -10.05
N ASP A 820 -32.60 -37.09 -10.90
CA ASP A 820 -32.88 -38.52 -11.05
C ASP A 820 -31.69 -39.30 -11.62
N LEU A 821 -31.00 -38.78 -12.63
CA LEU A 821 -29.76 -39.38 -13.14
C LEU A 821 -28.65 -39.38 -12.08
N HIS A 822 -28.54 -38.30 -11.30
CA HIS A 822 -27.63 -38.23 -10.17
C HIS A 822 -27.97 -39.27 -9.09
N ALA A 823 -29.26 -39.47 -8.80
CA ALA A 823 -29.74 -40.47 -7.87
C ALA A 823 -29.45 -41.91 -8.34
N TYR A 824 -29.47 -42.17 -9.65
CA TYR A 824 -29.01 -43.44 -10.23
C TYR A 824 -27.51 -43.66 -10.03
N LEU A 825 -26.71 -42.62 -10.31
CA LEU A 825 -25.24 -42.66 -10.24
C LEU A 825 -24.68 -42.75 -8.80
N ASP A 826 -25.46 -42.37 -7.79
CA ASP A 826 -25.13 -42.52 -6.37
C ASP A 826 -25.31 -43.98 -5.89
N ASN A 827 -24.40 -44.84 -6.34
CA ASN A 827 -24.20 -46.22 -5.87
C ASN A 827 -25.48 -47.10 -5.97
N MET A 828 -26.27 -46.94 -7.03
CA MET A 828 -27.46 -47.76 -7.32
C MET A 828 -28.50 -47.79 -6.17
N LYS A 829 -28.64 -46.70 -5.40
CA LYS A 829 -29.66 -46.60 -4.33
C LYS A 829 -31.10 -46.72 -4.84
N ALA A 830 -31.33 -46.52 -6.14
CA ALA A 830 -32.64 -46.57 -6.78
C ALA A 830 -32.53 -47.18 -8.19
N PRO A 831 -33.23 -48.29 -8.49
CA PRO A 831 -33.38 -48.77 -9.86
C PRO A 831 -34.08 -47.73 -10.76
N TRP A 832 -33.79 -47.73 -12.06
CA TRP A 832 -34.35 -46.77 -13.02
C TRP A 832 -35.89 -46.73 -13.02
N GLU A 833 -36.54 -47.89 -12.95
CA GLU A 833 -38.00 -48.02 -12.88
C GLU A 833 -38.60 -47.35 -11.64
N LEU A 834 -37.86 -47.31 -10.53
CA LEU A 834 -38.30 -46.73 -9.26
C LEU A 834 -38.07 -45.21 -9.21
N LEU A 835 -37.06 -44.71 -9.92
CA LEU A 835 -36.72 -43.28 -9.94
C LEU A 835 -37.86 -42.43 -10.47
N LYS A 836 -38.54 -42.88 -11.54
CA LYS A 836 -39.68 -42.16 -12.10
C LYS A 836 -40.79 -41.94 -11.05
N LEU A 837 -41.18 -43.01 -10.35
CA LEU A 837 -42.20 -42.96 -9.29
C LEU A 837 -41.75 -42.08 -8.11
N ARG A 838 -40.46 -42.10 -7.77
CA ARG A 838 -39.89 -41.24 -6.72
C ARG A 838 -39.89 -39.77 -7.13
N THR A 839 -39.55 -39.46 -8.38
CA THR A 839 -39.61 -38.09 -8.91
C THR A 839 -41.04 -37.54 -8.86
N GLU A 840 -42.02 -38.33 -9.32
CA GLU A 840 -43.45 -37.96 -9.22
C GLU A 840 -43.87 -37.72 -7.76
N TYR A 841 -43.43 -38.58 -6.82
CA TYR A 841 -43.69 -38.38 -5.39
C TYR A 841 -43.04 -37.10 -4.85
N TYR A 842 -41.78 -36.85 -5.18
CA TYR A 842 -41.04 -35.65 -4.75
C TYR A 842 -41.72 -34.37 -5.24
N GLU A 843 -42.19 -34.34 -6.49
CA GLU A 843 -42.92 -33.21 -7.06
C GLU A 843 -44.17 -32.89 -6.24
N GLN A 844 -44.99 -33.91 -5.95
CA GLN A 844 -46.22 -33.74 -5.15
C GLN A 844 -45.92 -33.30 -3.71
N VAL A 845 -44.89 -33.85 -3.08
CA VAL A 845 -44.49 -33.50 -1.71
C VAL A 845 -43.97 -32.07 -1.63
N ILE A 846 -43.03 -31.69 -2.49
CA ILE A 846 -42.45 -30.34 -2.48
C ILE A 846 -43.51 -29.29 -2.77
N LYS A 847 -44.39 -29.56 -3.74
CA LYS A 847 -45.52 -28.69 -4.04
C LYS A 847 -46.42 -28.52 -2.82
N ALA A 848 -46.75 -29.60 -2.12
CA ALA A 848 -47.53 -29.56 -0.89
C ALA A 848 -46.82 -28.79 0.25
N MET A 849 -45.50 -28.93 0.37
CA MET A 849 -44.70 -28.19 1.36
C MET A 849 -44.74 -26.69 1.10
N LEU A 850 -44.53 -26.24 -0.13
CA LEU A 850 -44.56 -24.81 -0.46
C LEU A 850 -45.98 -24.22 -0.34
N GLU A 851 -47.02 -24.99 -0.70
CA GLU A 851 -48.42 -24.63 -0.44
C GLU A 851 -48.70 -24.49 1.06
N SER A 852 -48.16 -25.38 1.90
CA SER A 852 -48.31 -25.29 3.37
C SER A 852 -47.66 -24.05 3.99
N ILE A 853 -46.66 -23.47 3.31
CA ILE A 853 -45.96 -22.24 3.71
C ILE A 853 -46.71 -20.98 3.22
N GLY A 854 -47.67 -21.12 2.30
CA GLY A 854 -48.49 -20.01 1.80
C GLY A 854 -47.77 -19.10 0.78
N VAL A 855 -46.93 -19.68 -0.09
CA VAL A 855 -46.16 -18.93 -1.10
C VAL A 855 -46.78 -19.10 -2.50
N PRO A 856 -46.89 -18.04 -3.32
CA PRO A 856 -47.34 -18.17 -4.70
C PRO A 856 -46.35 -19.00 -5.53
N LEU A 857 -46.88 -19.95 -6.31
CA LEU A 857 -46.08 -20.91 -7.08
C LEU A 857 -45.91 -20.51 -8.55
N ASP A 858 -46.31 -19.30 -8.94
CA ASP A 858 -46.37 -18.87 -10.35
C ASP A 858 -44.99 -18.84 -11.03
N LYS A 859 -43.93 -18.60 -10.24
CA LYS A 859 -42.52 -18.58 -10.69
C LYS A 859 -41.74 -19.84 -10.30
N LEU A 860 -42.43 -20.91 -9.90
CA LEU A 860 -41.82 -22.20 -9.56
C LEU A 860 -41.88 -23.14 -10.77
N ILE A 861 -40.73 -23.67 -11.18
CA ILE A 861 -40.61 -24.58 -12.33
C ILE A 861 -39.98 -25.89 -11.87
N PHE A 862 -40.63 -27.02 -12.17
CA PHE A 862 -40.05 -28.35 -11.96
C PHE A 862 -39.33 -28.84 -13.21
N VAL A 863 -38.15 -29.45 -13.04
CA VAL A 863 -37.33 -29.97 -14.14
C VAL A 863 -36.78 -31.36 -13.77
N HIS A 864 -36.83 -32.32 -14.69
CA HIS A 864 -36.18 -33.62 -14.51
C HIS A 864 -34.78 -33.62 -15.12
N GLY A 865 -33.80 -34.16 -14.39
CA GLY A 865 -32.42 -34.27 -14.88
C GLY A 865 -32.34 -35.05 -16.19
N SER A 866 -33.08 -36.16 -16.27
CA SER A 866 -33.14 -37.00 -17.48
C SER A 866 -33.57 -36.27 -18.76
N ASP A 867 -34.31 -35.16 -18.65
CA ASP A 867 -34.88 -34.46 -19.80
C ASP A 867 -33.82 -33.75 -20.67
N TYR A 868 -32.71 -33.32 -20.06
CA TYR A 868 -31.63 -32.62 -20.79
C TYR A 868 -30.26 -33.29 -20.64
N GLN A 869 -30.02 -34.03 -19.55
CA GLN A 869 -28.70 -34.63 -19.28
C GLN A 869 -28.36 -35.78 -20.24
N LEU A 870 -29.36 -36.34 -20.93
CA LEU A 870 -29.18 -37.35 -21.98
C LEU A 870 -28.98 -36.75 -23.38
N SER A 871 -29.00 -35.41 -23.50
CA SER A 871 -28.78 -34.73 -24.77
C SER A 871 -27.34 -34.91 -25.28
N LYS A 872 -27.19 -34.79 -26.60
CA LYS A 872 -25.88 -34.87 -27.27
C LYS A 872 -24.96 -33.77 -26.75
N GLU A 873 -25.49 -32.56 -26.57
CA GLU A 873 -24.77 -31.38 -26.14
C GLU A 873 -24.22 -31.58 -24.72
N PHE A 874 -25.09 -31.94 -23.78
CA PHE A 874 -24.70 -32.17 -22.39
C PHE A 874 -23.64 -33.27 -22.28
N THR A 875 -23.85 -34.39 -22.99
CA THR A 875 -22.90 -35.52 -22.99
C THR A 875 -21.53 -35.12 -23.53
N LEU A 876 -21.47 -34.28 -24.58
CA LEU A 876 -20.19 -33.79 -25.11
C LEU A 876 -19.46 -32.89 -24.12
N ASP A 877 -20.17 -32.03 -23.38
CA ASP A 877 -19.55 -31.19 -22.37
C ASP A 877 -19.11 -31.96 -21.13
N VAL A 878 -19.81 -33.05 -20.77
CA VAL A 878 -19.31 -34.00 -19.77
C VAL A 878 -17.97 -34.57 -20.22
N TYR A 879 -17.84 -35.03 -21.47
CA TYR A 879 -16.56 -35.54 -21.97
C TYR A 879 -15.47 -34.47 -21.96
N ARG A 880 -15.77 -33.23 -22.39
CA ARG A 880 -14.79 -32.12 -22.31
C ARG A 880 -14.40 -31.82 -20.86
N LEU A 881 -15.34 -31.82 -19.94
CA LEU A 881 -15.05 -31.56 -18.53
C LEU A 881 -14.16 -32.65 -17.93
N THR A 882 -14.34 -33.91 -18.35
CA THR A 882 -13.48 -35.02 -17.91
C THR A 882 -12.05 -34.93 -18.44
N THR A 883 -11.78 -34.25 -19.55
CA THR A 883 -10.40 -34.01 -20.02
C THR A 883 -9.69 -32.89 -19.26
N LEU A 884 -10.45 -31.98 -18.64
CA LEU A 884 -9.92 -30.86 -17.86
C LEU A 884 -9.78 -31.18 -16.37
N THR A 885 -10.57 -32.13 -15.88
CA THR A 885 -10.69 -32.43 -14.46
C THR A 885 -9.70 -33.51 -14.02
N THR A 886 -8.94 -33.25 -12.95
CA THR A 886 -8.08 -34.27 -12.34
C THR A 886 -8.86 -35.17 -11.39
N GLU A 887 -8.42 -36.43 -11.20
CA GLU A 887 -9.02 -37.35 -10.22
C GLU A 887 -9.05 -36.73 -8.82
N HIS A 888 -7.95 -36.10 -8.42
CA HIS A 888 -7.84 -35.42 -7.13
C HIS A 888 -8.91 -34.34 -6.96
N ASP A 889 -9.11 -33.48 -7.97
CA ASP A 889 -10.06 -32.38 -7.89
C ASP A 889 -11.51 -32.88 -7.90
N ALA A 890 -11.83 -33.89 -8.71
CA ALA A 890 -13.13 -34.56 -8.70
C ALA A 890 -13.43 -35.19 -7.33
N LYS A 891 -12.48 -35.97 -6.78
CA LYS A 891 -12.62 -36.63 -5.48
C LYS A 891 -12.78 -35.61 -4.34
N LYS A 892 -12.01 -34.53 -4.38
CA LYS A 892 -12.12 -33.42 -3.43
C LYS A 892 -13.49 -32.74 -3.52
N ALA A 893 -13.96 -32.44 -4.73
CA ALA A 893 -15.24 -31.78 -4.96
C ALA A 893 -16.42 -32.61 -4.43
N GLY A 894 -16.42 -33.93 -4.66
CA GLY A 894 -17.47 -34.84 -4.23
C GLY A 894 -17.38 -35.33 -2.78
N ALA A 895 -16.36 -34.94 -1.99
CA ALA A 895 -16.01 -35.58 -0.72
C ALA A 895 -17.11 -35.54 0.37
N GLU A 896 -17.95 -34.50 0.38
CA GLU A 896 -18.99 -34.29 1.40
C GLU A 896 -20.39 -34.71 0.93
N VAL A 897 -20.55 -34.88 -0.39
CA VAL A 897 -21.84 -35.13 -1.06
C VAL A 897 -21.95 -36.61 -1.46
N VAL A 898 -20.87 -37.18 -2.00
CA VAL A 898 -20.83 -38.57 -2.45
C VAL A 898 -20.04 -39.43 -1.48
N LYS A 899 -20.53 -40.65 -1.22
CA LYS A 899 -19.89 -41.59 -0.30
C LYS A 899 -18.48 -41.93 -0.78
N GLN A 900 -17.47 -41.47 -0.04
CA GLN A 900 -16.08 -41.80 -0.30
C GLN A 900 -15.79 -43.22 0.20
N ILE A 901 -15.36 -44.08 -0.71
CA ILE A 901 -14.80 -45.41 -0.42
C ILE A 901 -13.36 -45.45 -0.91
N GLU A 902 -12.54 -46.35 -0.37
CA GLU A 902 -11.11 -46.45 -0.68
C GLU A 902 -10.83 -46.57 -2.18
N HIS A 903 -11.73 -47.27 -2.89
CA HIS A 903 -11.76 -47.37 -4.35
C HIS A 903 -13.09 -46.83 -4.90
N PRO A 904 -13.22 -45.50 -5.14
CA PRO A 904 -14.46 -44.89 -5.60
C PRO A 904 -14.86 -45.38 -7.00
N LEU A 905 -16.15 -45.62 -7.21
CA LEU A 905 -16.68 -45.88 -8.56
C LEU A 905 -16.56 -44.60 -9.40
N ILE A 906 -16.36 -44.75 -10.72
CA ILE A 906 -16.27 -43.61 -11.66
C ILE A 906 -17.49 -42.68 -11.53
N SER A 907 -18.68 -43.23 -11.26
CA SER A 907 -19.91 -42.44 -11.06
C SER A 907 -19.77 -41.39 -9.95
N SER A 908 -19.03 -41.69 -8.88
CA SER A 908 -18.78 -40.74 -7.79
C SER A 908 -17.81 -39.61 -8.16
N LEU A 909 -16.90 -39.87 -9.11
CA LEU A 909 -15.96 -38.87 -9.65
C LEU A 909 -16.60 -38.00 -10.72
N LEU A 910 -17.59 -38.51 -11.46
CA LEU A 910 -18.33 -37.74 -12.46
C LEU A 910 -19.38 -36.81 -11.84
N TYR A 911 -19.93 -37.17 -10.68
CA TYR A 911 -21.02 -36.44 -10.03
C TYR A 911 -20.78 -34.92 -9.91
N PRO A 912 -19.62 -34.41 -9.42
CA PRO A 912 -19.40 -32.97 -9.31
C PRO A 912 -19.44 -32.24 -10.66
N GLY A 913 -18.99 -32.92 -11.73
CA GLY A 913 -19.02 -32.37 -13.08
C GLY A 913 -20.44 -32.27 -13.65
N LEU A 914 -21.28 -33.26 -13.36
CA LEU A 914 -22.69 -33.25 -13.76
C LEU A 914 -23.44 -32.09 -13.09
N GLN A 915 -23.30 -31.94 -11.78
CA GLN A 915 -23.93 -30.85 -11.04
C GLN A 915 -23.41 -29.47 -11.47
N ALA A 916 -22.12 -29.35 -11.82
CA ALA A 916 -21.58 -28.10 -12.35
C ALA A 916 -22.22 -27.74 -13.71
N LEU A 917 -22.44 -28.71 -14.60
CA LEU A 917 -23.05 -28.45 -15.92
C LEU A 917 -24.55 -28.12 -15.83
N ASP A 918 -25.25 -28.55 -14.77
CA ASP A 918 -26.65 -28.19 -14.55
C ASP A 918 -26.87 -26.68 -14.52
N GLU A 919 -25.91 -25.90 -14.01
CA GLU A 919 -25.94 -24.44 -14.00
C GLU A 919 -26.13 -23.82 -15.39
N GLU A 920 -25.44 -24.38 -16.40
CA GLU A 920 -25.48 -23.89 -17.77
C GLU A 920 -26.76 -24.36 -18.47
N TYR A 921 -27.08 -25.66 -18.36
CA TYR A 921 -28.18 -26.27 -19.11
C TYR A 921 -29.56 -25.92 -18.55
N LEU A 922 -29.67 -25.60 -17.26
CA LEU A 922 -30.87 -25.02 -16.68
C LEU A 922 -31.02 -23.53 -16.97
N LYS A 923 -30.01 -22.88 -17.57
CA LYS A 923 -30.00 -21.44 -17.90
C LYS A 923 -30.35 -20.56 -16.71
N VAL A 924 -29.69 -20.81 -15.59
CA VAL A 924 -29.88 -20.06 -14.33
C VAL A 924 -28.77 -19.05 -14.10
N ASP A 925 -29.03 -18.06 -13.24
CA ASP A 925 -28.04 -17.10 -12.76
C ASP A 925 -27.35 -17.58 -11.49
N ALA A 926 -28.08 -18.34 -10.66
CA ALA A 926 -27.61 -18.81 -9.37
C ALA A 926 -27.96 -20.28 -9.08
N GLN A 927 -27.15 -20.93 -8.26
CA GLN A 927 -27.44 -22.22 -7.64
C GLN A 927 -27.60 -22.04 -6.12
N PHE A 928 -28.66 -22.62 -5.58
CA PHE A 928 -28.93 -22.71 -4.15
C PHE A 928 -28.70 -24.13 -3.64
N GLY A 929 -27.95 -24.29 -2.54
CA GLY A 929 -27.71 -25.60 -1.92
C GLY A 929 -27.09 -25.50 -0.53
N GLY A 930 -26.74 -26.65 0.06
CA GLY A 930 -26.12 -26.72 1.38
C GLY A 930 -24.64 -26.32 1.39
N VAL A 931 -24.12 -25.92 2.55
CA VAL A 931 -22.68 -25.68 2.76
C VAL A 931 -21.85 -26.95 2.47
N ASP A 932 -22.43 -28.14 2.58
CA ASP A 932 -21.80 -29.42 2.21
C ASP A 932 -21.53 -29.55 0.69
N GLN A 933 -22.19 -28.75 -0.14
CA GLN A 933 -21.97 -28.69 -1.59
C GLN A 933 -20.93 -27.65 -2.00
N ARG A 934 -20.36 -26.89 -1.05
CA ARG A 934 -19.40 -25.80 -1.32
C ARG A 934 -18.25 -26.20 -2.24
N LYS A 935 -17.71 -27.41 -2.07
CA LYS A 935 -16.59 -27.88 -2.89
C LYS A 935 -16.99 -28.08 -4.35
N ILE A 936 -18.24 -28.46 -4.62
CA ILE A 936 -18.80 -28.55 -5.97
C ILE A 936 -19.00 -27.16 -6.57
N PHE A 937 -19.47 -26.19 -5.79
CA PHE A 937 -19.60 -24.80 -6.24
C PHE A 937 -18.24 -24.19 -6.65
N THR A 938 -17.20 -24.40 -5.84
CA THR A 938 -15.84 -23.96 -6.21
C THR A 938 -15.27 -24.72 -7.40
N PHE A 939 -15.71 -25.97 -7.62
CA PHE A 939 -15.33 -26.75 -8.79
C PHE A 939 -15.97 -26.16 -10.06
N ALA A 940 -17.27 -25.81 -10.00
CA ALA A 940 -17.97 -25.14 -11.10
C ALA A 940 -17.32 -23.79 -11.44
N GLU A 941 -17.00 -22.95 -10.45
CA GLU A 941 -16.31 -21.66 -10.66
C GLU A 941 -14.96 -21.81 -11.37
N LYS A 942 -14.24 -22.91 -11.12
CA LYS A 942 -12.93 -23.20 -11.72
C LYS A 942 -13.06 -23.69 -13.16
N TYR A 943 -13.99 -24.61 -13.42
CA TYR A 943 -14.00 -25.38 -14.66
C TYR A 943 -15.02 -24.92 -15.69
N LEU A 944 -16.17 -24.34 -15.31
CA LEU A 944 -17.14 -23.82 -16.28
C LEU A 944 -16.54 -22.73 -17.19
N PRO A 945 -15.72 -21.78 -16.69
CA PRO A 945 -15.05 -20.81 -17.57
C PRO A 945 -14.08 -21.43 -18.56
N GLN A 946 -13.49 -22.59 -18.24
CA GLN A 946 -12.58 -23.29 -19.15
C GLN A 946 -13.32 -23.97 -20.30
N LEU A 947 -14.62 -24.25 -20.12
CA LEU A 947 -15.53 -24.69 -21.19
C LEU A 947 -16.13 -23.51 -21.97
N GLY A 948 -15.81 -22.27 -21.60
CA GLY A 948 -16.36 -21.06 -22.22
C GLY A 948 -17.68 -20.57 -21.61
N TYR A 949 -18.13 -21.15 -20.49
CA TYR A 949 -19.36 -20.77 -19.83
C TYR A 949 -19.16 -19.68 -18.76
N SER A 950 -20.22 -18.92 -18.48
CA SER A 950 -20.18 -17.88 -17.46
C SER A 950 -20.20 -18.47 -16.05
N LYS A 951 -19.54 -17.82 -15.09
CA LYS A 951 -19.63 -18.23 -13.67
C LYS A 951 -21.05 -18.02 -13.13
N ARG A 952 -21.56 -18.86 -12.23
CA ARG A 952 -22.85 -18.59 -11.57
C ARG A 952 -22.67 -18.13 -10.13
N ILE A 953 -23.75 -17.60 -9.56
CA ILE A 953 -23.82 -17.20 -8.16
C ILE A 953 -24.14 -18.46 -7.33
N HIS A 954 -23.48 -18.66 -6.19
CA HIS A 954 -23.77 -19.80 -5.31
C HIS A 954 -24.25 -19.31 -3.95
N LEU A 955 -25.47 -19.73 -3.57
CA LEU A 955 -26.14 -19.37 -2.32
C LEU A 955 -26.17 -20.59 -1.41
N MET A 956 -25.65 -20.49 -0.18
CA MET A 956 -25.49 -21.64 0.71
C MET A 956 -26.32 -21.53 2.00
N ASN A 957 -27.16 -22.54 2.28
CA ASN A 957 -27.85 -22.64 3.57
C ASN A 957 -27.03 -23.43 4.61
N PRO A 958 -27.11 -23.07 5.90
CA PRO A 958 -26.38 -23.76 6.96
C PRO A 958 -26.85 -25.21 7.11
N MET A 959 -25.95 -26.07 7.60
CA MET A 959 -26.28 -27.45 7.96
C MET A 959 -27.04 -27.47 9.27
N VAL A 960 -28.16 -28.20 9.31
CA VAL A 960 -29.01 -28.33 10.50
C VAL A 960 -28.80 -29.71 11.14
N PRO A 961 -28.53 -29.78 12.46
CA PRO A 961 -28.41 -31.05 13.17
C PRO A 961 -29.69 -31.89 13.07
N GLY A 962 -29.53 -33.22 13.05
CA GLY A 962 -30.63 -34.15 13.17
C GLY A 962 -31.30 -34.06 14.54
N LEU A 963 -32.52 -34.60 14.65
CA LEU A 963 -33.26 -34.61 15.91
C LEU A 963 -32.55 -35.38 17.03
N THR A 964 -31.57 -36.22 16.71
CA THR A 964 -30.76 -37.01 17.65
C THR A 964 -29.35 -36.45 17.87
N GLY A 965 -29.04 -35.24 17.39
CA GLY A 965 -27.73 -34.58 17.56
C GLY A 965 -26.66 -34.94 16.52
N SER A 966 -26.96 -35.81 15.55
CA SER A 966 -26.07 -36.19 14.43
C SER A 966 -26.72 -35.87 13.06
N LYS A 967 -26.01 -36.03 11.93
CA LYS A 967 -26.58 -35.78 10.58
C LYS A 967 -27.84 -36.63 10.38
N MET A 968 -28.97 -36.00 10.06
CA MET A 968 -30.26 -36.67 9.82
C MET A 968 -30.10 -37.70 8.67
N SER A 969 -30.19 -38.99 8.97
CA SER A 969 -29.99 -40.08 8.00
C SER A 969 -31.32 -40.63 7.52
N SER A 970 -31.50 -40.74 6.20
CA SER A 970 -32.71 -41.33 5.62
C SER A 970 -32.86 -42.83 5.93
N SER A 971 -31.76 -43.48 6.36
CA SER A 971 -31.66 -44.93 6.67
C SER A 971 -31.98 -45.30 8.12
N GLU A 972 -32.17 -44.32 9.01
CA GLU A 972 -32.51 -44.55 10.43
C GLU A 972 -33.90 -43.97 10.72
N GLU A 973 -34.89 -44.86 10.90
CA GLU A 973 -36.31 -44.48 10.98
C GLU A 973 -36.65 -43.61 12.21
N GLU A 974 -35.89 -43.77 13.30
CA GLU A 974 -36.08 -43.02 14.55
C GLU A 974 -35.32 -41.68 14.59
N SER A 975 -34.42 -41.41 13.65
CA SER A 975 -33.63 -40.15 13.62
C SER A 975 -34.27 -39.03 12.78
N LYS A 976 -35.39 -39.31 12.11
CA LYS A 976 -36.09 -38.38 11.22
C LYS A 976 -37.61 -38.36 11.46
N ILE A 977 -38.25 -37.21 11.25
CA ILE A 977 -39.70 -37.07 11.12
C ILE A 977 -40.03 -37.08 9.62
N ASP A 978 -40.79 -38.08 9.17
CA ASP A 978 -41.25 -38.14 7.78
C ASP A 978 -42.42 -37.16 7.60
N ILE A 979 -42.56 -36.60 6.39
CA ILE A 979 -43.57 -35.57 6.09
C ILE A 979 -45.02 -36.08 6.29
N LEU A 980 -45.23 -37.40 6.23
CA LEU A 980 -46.54 -38.05 6.40
C LEU A 980 -46.72 -38.71 7.78
N ASP A 981 -45.79 -38.53 8.73
CA ASP A 981 -45.94 -39.05 10.09
C ASP A 981 -47.21 -38.49 10.75
N THR A 982 -47.96 -39.29 11.52
CA THR A 982 -49.15 -38.80 12.26
C THR A 982 -48.75 -37.91 13.44
N PRO A 983 -49.64 -37.09 14.00
CA PRO A 983 -49.36 -36.31 15.21
C PRO A 983 -48.79 -37.16 16.37
N GLU A 984 -49.28 -38.39 16.56
CA GLU A 984 -48.79 -39.31 17.59
C GLU A 984 -47.35 -39.76 17.33
N MET A 985 -47.00 -39.98 16.05
CA MET A 985 -45.63 -40.33 15.65
C MET A 985 -44.69 -39.15 15.83
N VAL A 986 -45.10 -37.94 15.43
CA VAL A 986 -44.34 -36.70 15.65
C VAL A 986 -44.07 -36.48 17.13
N LYS A 987 -45.10 -36.61 17.98
CA LYS A 987 -44.97 -36.49 19.44
C LYS A 987 -43.98 -37.51 20.01
N ARG A 988 -44.08 -38.77 19.58
CA ARG A 988 -43.17 -39.85 20.02
C ARG A 988 -41.72 -39.56 19.64
N LYS A 989 -41.48 -39.12 18.40
CA LYS A 989 -40.14 -38.78 17.88
C LYS A 989 -39.58 -37.52 18.54
N MET A 990 -40.41 -36.48 18.74
CA MET A 990 -40.01 -35.25 19.42
C MET A 990 -39.65 -35.49 20.89
N LYS A 991 -40.37 -36.38 21.59
CA LYS A 991 -40.02 -36.79 22.96
C LYS A 991 -38.61 -37.38 23.04
N LYS A 992 -38.23 -38.19 22.05
CA LYS A 992 -36.89 -38.81 21.93
C LYS A 992 -35.82 -37.89 21.37
N ALA A 993 -36.17 -36.71 20.85
CA ALA A 993 -35.19 -35.79 20.28
C ALA A 993 -34.17 -35.34 21.33
N PHE A 994 -32.91 -35.22 20.93
CA PHE A 994 -31.83 -34.70 21.75
C PHE A 994 -32.09 -33.20 22.04
N CYS A 995 -32.23 -32.87 23.33
CA CYS A 995 -32.50 -31.52 23.81
C CYS A 995 -32.25 -31.50 25.32
N GLU A 996 -31.00 -31.31 25.71
CA GLU A 996 -30.61 -31.23 27.12
C GLU A 996 -30.85 -29.81 27.67
N PRO A 997 -31.22 -29.64 28.95
CA PRO A 997 -31.33 -28.32 29.57
C PRO A 997 -30.03 -27.52 29.37
N GLY A 998 -30.15 -26.25 28.95
CA GLY A 998 -28.99 -25.37 28.75
C GLY A 998 -28.13 -25.65 27.51
N ASN A 999 -28.33 -26.78 26.82
CA ASN A 999 -27.47 -27.19 25.70
C ASN A 999 -27.93 -26.60 24.36
N ILE A 1000 -27.18 -25.62 23.87
CA ILE A 1000 -27.41 -24.96 22.57
C ILE A 1000 -26.64 -25.61 21.40
N THR A 1001 -25.67 -26.48 21.69
CA THR A 1001 -24.83 -27.14 20.68
C THR A 1001 -25.46 -28.45 20.19
N ASP A 1002 -25.42 -28.69 18.88
CA ASP A 1002 -26.02 -29.86 18.22
C ASP A 1002 -27.50 -30.13 18.57
N ASN A 1003 -28.22 -29.09 18.95
CA ASN A 1003 -29.63 -29.17 19.34
C ASN A 1003 -30.55 -28.98 18.12
N GLY A 1004 -30.96 -30.10 17.51
CA GLY A 1004 -31.83 -30.09 16.33
C GLY A 1004 -33.19 -29.43 16.55
N VAL A 1005 -33.69 -29.39 17.79
CA VAL A 1005 -34.97 -28.73 18.14
C VAL A 1005 -34.83 -27.21 18.05
N LEU A 1006 -33.79 -26.65 18.69
CA LEU A 1006 -33.49 -25.21 18.59
C LEU A 1006 -33.18 -24.79 17.16
N ALA A 1007 -32.42 -25.61 16.43
CA ALA A 1007 -32.09 -25.32 15.04
C ALA A 1007 -33.35 -25.28 14.14
N PHE A 1008 -34.35 -26.12 14.40
CA PHE A 1008 -35.63 -26.05 13.68
C PHE A 1008 -36.41 -24.77 14.02
N VAL A 1009 -36.39 -24.33 15.29
CA VAL A 1009 -36.96 -23.04 15.69
C VAL A 1009 -36.30 -21.90 14.91
N LYS A 1010 -34.96 -21.89 14.88
CA LYS A 1010 -34.15 -20.86 14.22
C LYS A 1010 -34.35 -20.77 12.72
N TYR A 1011 -34.24 -21.90 12.01
CA TYR A 1011 -34.13 -21.92 10.55
C TYR A 1011 -35.45 -22.18 9.83
N VAL A 1012 -36.50 -22.58 10.56
CA VAL A 1012 -37.82 -22.85 9.97
C VAL A 1012 -38.90 -22.04 10.66
N ILE A 1013 -39.06 -22.14 11.98
CA ILE A 1013 -40.22 -21.52 12.65
C ILE A 1013 -40.15 -20.00 12.61
N PHE A 1014 -39.04 -19.37 13.02
CA PHE A 1014 -38.93 -17.92 12.99
C PHE A 1014 -39.04 -17.32 11.57
N PRO A 1015 -38.32 -17.85 10.54
CA PRO A 1015 -38.45 -17.34 9.17
C PRO A 1015 -39.87 -17.43 8.60
N LEU A 1016 -40.63 -18.47 8.96
CA LEU A 1016 -41.97 -18.69 8.42
C LEU A 1016 -43.08 -17.97 9.20
N PHE A 1017 -42.99 -17.96 10.53
CA PHE A 1017 -44.07 -17.49 11.40
C PHE A 1017 -43.76 -16.15 12.09
N GLY A 1018 -42.51 -15.67 12.05
CA GLY A 1018 -42.06 -14.42 12.66
C GLY A 1018 -42.01 -14.40 14.19
N GLN A 1019 -42.62 -15.39 14.85
CA GLN A 1019 -42.68 -15.50 16.30
C GLN A 1019 -42.76 -16.98 16.71
N PHE A 1020 -42.35 -17.30 17.93
CA PHE A 1020 -42.45 -18.64 18.50
C PHE A 1020 -43.30 -18.63 19.78
N LYS A 1021 -44.47 -19.25 19.71
CA LYS A 1021 -45.43 -19.34 20.82
C LYS A 1021 -45.44 -20.74 21.42
N ILE A 1022 -45.27 -20.82 22.73
CA ILE A 1022 -45.36 -22.08 23.50
C ILE A 1022 -46.62 -22.03 24.36
N ASN A 1023 -47.61 -22.87 24.03
CA ASN A 1023 -48.83 -22.98 24.80
C ASN A 1023 -48.64 -23.95 25.99
N ARG A 1024 -48.35 -23.41 27.18
CA ARG A 1024 -48.30 -24.17 28.45
C ARG A 1024 -49.47 -23.79 29.36
N SER A 1025 -49.87 -24.69 30.24
CA SER A 1025 -50.97 -24.43 31.18
C SER A 1025 -50.57 -23.43 32.27
N ASP A 1026 -51.54 -22.77 32.90
CA ASP A 1026 -51.28 -21.76 33.95
C ASP A 1026 -50.47 -22.32 35.13
N LYS A 1027 -50.61 -23.62 35.42
CA LYS A 1027 -49.82 -24.33 36.44
C LYS A 1027 -48.33 -24.43 36.11
N HIS A 1028 -47.95 -24.26 34.85
CA HIS A 1028 -46.57 -24.29 34.36
C HIS A 1028 -46.08 -22.90 33.92
N GLY A 1029 -46.77 -21.82 34.31
CA GLY A 1029 -46.33 -20.44 34.07
C GLY A 1029 -46.97 -19.72 32.88
N GLY A 1030 -48.06 -20.25 32.31
CA GLY A 1030 -48.87 -19.58 31.26
C GLY A 1030 -48.19 -19.47 29.88
N PRO A 1031 -48.89 -19.16 28.78
CA PRO A 1031 -48.30 -19.18 27.44
C PRO A 1031 -47.09 -18.25 27.29
N LEU A 1032 -46.01 -18.74 26.69
CA LEU A 1032 -44.82 -17.95 26.35
C LEU A 1032 -44.87 -17.50 24.89
N LEU A 1033 -44.45 -16.27 24.63
CA LEU A 1033 -44.31 -15.71 23.30
C LEU A 1033 -42.92 -15.12 23.13
N PHE A 1034 -42.20 -15.60 22.12
CA PHE A 1034 -40.90 -15.09 21.72
C PHE A 1034 -41.02 -14.39 20.37
N VAL A 1035 -40.57 -13.15 20.31
CA VAL A 1035 -40.57 -12.32 19.08
C VAL A 1035 -39.29 -12.47 18.27
N ASP A 1036 -38.23 -13.02 18.86
CA ASP A 1036 -36.95 -13.28 18.22
C ASP A 1036 -36.31 -14.57 18.77
N TYR A 1037 -35.39 -15.16 18.00
CA TYR A 1037 -34.71 -16.40 18.36
C TYR A 1037 -33.68 -16.22 19.49
N ASP A 1038 -33.02 -15.06 19.56
CA ASP A 1038 -32.00 -14.77 20.58
C ASP A 1038 -32.62 -14.87 21.99
N ALA A 1039 -33.87 -14.44 22.17
CA ALA A 1039 -34.63 -14.59 23.41
C ALA A 1039 -34.88 -16.08 23.76
N VAL A 1040 -35.26 -16.91 22.78
CA VAL A 1040 -35.47 -18.35 22.98
C VAL A 1040 -34.17 -19.04 23.38
N GLU A 1041 -33.07 -18.76 22.68
CA GLU A 1041 -31.77 -19.35 22.95
C GLU A 1041 -31.24 -18.93 24.32
N THR A 1042 -31.41 -17.65 24.69
CA THR A 1042 -31.00 -17.12 25.99
C THR A 1042 -31.79 -17.75 27.13
N GLU A 1043 -33.12 -17.80 27.05
CA GLU A 1043 -33.93 -18.42 28.09
C GLU A 1043 -33.70 -19.93 28.20
N PHE A 1044 -33.44 -20.62 27.09
CA PHE A 1044 -33.09 -22.04 27.11
C PHE A 1044 -31.72 -22.29 27.75
N LYS A 1045 -30.74 -21.45 27.42
CA LYS A 1045 -29.37 -21.52 27.97
C LYS A 1045 -29.31 -21.19 29.46
N GLU A 1046 -30.11 -20.22 29.91
CA GLU A 1046 -30.27 -19.87 31.33
C GLU A 1046 -31.18 -20.85 32.09
N GLU A 1047 -31.61 -21.94 31.45
CA GLU A 1047 -32.49 -22.98 32.02
C GLU A 1047 -33.87 -22.45 32.48
N LYS A 1048 -34.27 -21.27 32.01
CA LYS A 1048 -35.60 -20.69 32.24
C LYS A 1048 -36.66 -21.33 31.36
N LEU A 1049 -36.28 -21.74 30.14
CA LEU A 1049 -37.12 -22.50 29.24
C LEU A 1049 -36.78 -23.99 29.33
N HIS A 1050 -37.73 -24.81 29.81
CA HIS A 1050 -37.53 -26.24 29.97
C HIS A 1050 -37.56 -26.97 28.62
N PRO A 1051 -36.69 -27.99 28.38
CA PRO A 1051 -36.70 -28.76 27.13
C PRO A 1051 -38.03 -29.40 26.75
N GLY A 1052 -38.83 -29.79 27.74
CA GLY A 1052 -40.18 -30.29 27.52
C GLY A 1052 -41.10 -29.24 26.87
N ASP A 1053 -41.03 -27.99 27.31
CA ASP A 1053 -41.85 -26.89 26.80
C ASP A 1053 -41.40 -26.49 25.39
N LEU A 1054 -40.08 -26.41 25.18
CA LEU A 1054 -39.50 -26.17 23.85
C LEU A 1054 -39.94 -27.24 22.84
N LYS A 1055 -39.85 -28.52 23.21
CA LYS A 1055 -40.29 -29.65 22.38
C LYS A 1055 -41.79 -29.59 22.06
N LEU A 1056 -42.63 -29.27 23.05
CA LEU A 1056 -44.08 -29.12 22.86
C LEU A 1056 -44.42 -27.96 21.93
N GLY A 1057 -43.72 -26.83 22.07
CA GLY A 1057 -43.85 -25.70 21.15
C GLY A 1057 -43.53 -26.11 19.72
N VAL A 1058 -42.36 -26.71 19.50
CA VAL A 1058 -41.94 -27.18 18.16
C VAL A 1058 -42.87 -28.25 17.59
N GLU A 1059 -43.37 -29.17 18.41
CA GLU A 1059 -44.36 -30.18 18.01
C GLU A 1059 -45.63 -29.53 17.43
N SER A 1060 -46.11 -28.44 18.02
CA SER A 1060 -47.28 -27.70 17.52
C SER A 1060 -47.04 -27.16 16.12
N TYR A 1061 -45.92 -26.45 15.91
CA TYR A 1061 -45.57 -25.87 14.61
C TYR A 1061 -45.28 -26.92 13.54
N ILE A 1062 -44.63 -28.04 13.90
CA ILE A 1062 -44.44 -29.16 12.97
C ILE A 1062 -45.80 -29.68 12.50
N ASN A 1063 -46.75 -29.90 13.41
CA ASN A 1063 -48.07 -30.36 13.00
C ASN A 1063 -48.82 -29.32 12.17
N GLU A 1064 -48.69 -28.03 12.47
CA GLU A 1064 -49.26 -26.95 11.66
C GLU A 1064 -48.74 -26.98 10.21
N LEU A 1065 -47.43 -27.18 10.01
CA LEU A 1065 -46.83 -27.34 8.68
C LEU A 1065 -47.22 -28.65 7.98
N LEU A 1066 -47.31 -29.76 8.72
CA LEU A 1066 -47.59 -31.08 8.13
C LEU A 1066 -49.08 -31.33 7.86
N ASN A 1067 -50.00 -30.70 8.58
CA ASN A 1067 -51.45 -30.96 8.44
C ASN A 1067 -51.98 -30.73 7.01
N PRO A 1068 -51.70 -29.61 6.33
CA PRO A 1068 -52.13 -29.41 4.94
C PRO A 1068 -51.60 -30.49 3.99
N ILE A 1069 -50.36 -30.95 4.23
CA ILE A 1069 -49.72 -31.98 3.42
C ILE A 1069 -50.39 -33.33 3.66
N ARG A 1070 -50.62 -33.71 4.92
CA ARG A 1070 -51.32 -34.95 5.28
C ARG A 1070 -52.72 -35.01 4.67
N GLU A 1071 -53.46 -33.92 4.69
CA GLU A 1071 -54.79 -33.84 4.06
C GLU A 1071 -54.71 -34.06 2.55
N LYS A 1072 -53.74 -33.45 1.86
CA LYS A 1072 -53.54 -33.66 0.41
C LYS A 1072 -53.21 -35.11 0.07
N PHE A 1073 -52.39 -35.77 0.89
CA PHE A 1073 -52.00 -37.17 0.71
C PHE A 1073 -53.05 -38.20 1.19
N LYS A 1074 -54.26 -37.78 1.56
CA LYS A 1074 -55.41 -38.69 1.70
C LYS A 1074 -55.98 -39.15 0.36
N ASP A 1075 -55.63 -38.49 -0.75
CA ASP A 1075 -56.01 -38.93 -2.09
C ASP A 1075 -55.49 -40.36 -2.36
N PRO A 1076 -56.36 -41.34 -2.69
CA PRO A 1076 -55.97 -42.71 -3.00
C PRO A 1076 -54.87 -42.83 -4.06
N LYS A 1077 -54.82 -41.92 -5.04
CA LYS A 1077 -53.78 -41.92 -6.07
C LYS A 1077 -52.40 -41.63 -5.49
N LEU A 1078 -52.32 -40.65 -4.59
CA LEU A 1078 -51.06 -40.28 -3.93
C LEU A 1078 -50.62 -41.34 -2.92
N GLN A 1079 -51.56 -42.01 -2.25
CA GLN A 1079 -51.24 -43.14 -1.36
C GLN A 1079 -50.63 -44.30 -2.14
N SER A 1080 -51.22 -44.67 -3.28
CA SER A 1080 -50.67 -45.71 -4.16
C SER A 1080 -49.29 -45.34 -4.70
N LEU A 1081 -49.07 -44.05 -5.02
CA LEU A 1081 -47.77 -43.54 -5.43
C LEU A 1081 -46.71 -43.67 -4.32
N VAL A 1082 -47.05 -43.35 -3.07
CA VAL A 1082 -46.14 -43.49 -1.92
C VAL A 1082 -45.70 -44.93 -1.72
N GLU A 1083 -46.65 -45.88 -1.77
CA GLU A 1083 -46.39 -47.31 -1.61
C GLU A 1083 -45.53 -47.87 -2.74
N SER A 1084 -45.79 -47.43 -3.97
CA SER A 1084 -45.05 -47.87 -5.16
C SER A 1084 -43.64 -47.27 -5.24
N ALA A 1085 -43.47 -46.00 -4.87
CA ALA A 1085 -42.17 -45.31 -4.88
C ALA A 1085 -41.23 -45.78 -3.75
N TYR A 1086 -41.79 -46.32 -2.65
CA TYR A 1086 -41.03 -46.81 -1.50
C TYR A 1086 -41.63 -48.12 -0.93
N PRO A 1087 -41.42 -49.25 -1.62
CA PRO A 1087 -41.91 -50.54 -1.17
C PRO A 1087 -41.24 -50.97 0.15
N GLN A 1088 -42.02 -51.60 1.04
CA GLN A 1088 -41.54 -52.13 2.32
C GLN A 1088 -40.55 -53.29 2.08
N PRO A 1089 -39.41 -53.36 2.81
CA PRO A 1089 -38.44 -54.43 2.63
C PRO A 1089 -39.01 -55.80 3.06
N SER A 1090 -39.00 -56.78 2.15
CA SER A 1090 -39.43 -58.15 2.47
C SER A 1090 -38.52 -58.78 3.54
N LYS A 1091 -39.12 -59.44 4.55
CA LYS A 1091 -38.40 -60.18 5.59
C LYS A 1091 -37.68 -61.41 5.00
N ALA A 1092 -36.48 -61.21 4.45
CA ALA A 1092 -35.63 -62.31 4.01
C ALA A 1092 -34.95 -63.01 5.21
N LYS A 1093 -35.05 -64.35 5.21
CA LYS A 1093 -34.68 -65.30 6.26
C LYS A 1093 -33.20 -65.20 6.70
N LYS A 1094 -32.97 -65.32 8.01
CA LYS A 1094 -31.65 -65.50 8.64
C LYS A 1094 -30.96 -66.79 8.13
N THR A 1095 -29.74 -66.68 7.62
CA THR A 1095 -28.75 -67.77 7.52
C THR A 1095 -27.49 -67.44 8.34
N PRO A 1096 -26.78 -68.43 8.89
CA PRO A 1096 -25.99 -68.26 10.10
C PRO A 1096 -24.53 -67.81 9.88
N LYS A 1097 -23.99 -67.15 10.91
CA LYS A 1097 -22.60 -66.69 11.04
C LYS A 1097 -21.61 -67.86 11.08
N SER A 1098 -20.95 -68.18 9.97
CA SER A 1098 -19.60 -68.79 9.99
C SER A 1098 -18.95 -68.75 8.60
N ALA A 1099 -18.08 -67.75 8.34
CA ALA A 1099 -16.97 -67.82 7.36
C ALA A 1099 -16.27 -66.45 7.19
N LYS A 1100 -15.94 -65.75 8.28
CA LYS A 1100 -15.17 -64.49 8.21
C LYS A 1100 -13.66 -64.66 8.44
N ALA A 1101 -13.13 -65.89 8.41
CA ALA A 1101 -11.72 -66.17 8.75
C ALA A 1101 -10.88 -66.87 7.64
N LYS A 1102 -11.33 -66.90 6.37
CA LYS A 1102 -10.58 -67.59 5.29
C LYS A 1102 -10.30 -66.81 4.00
N LYS A 1103 -10.67 -65.53 3.88
CA LYS A 1103 -10.40 -64.73 2.66
C LYS A 1103 -9.26 -63.70 2.78
N GLU A 1104 -8.72 -63.45 3.97
CA GLU A 1104 -7.55 -62.57 4.17
C GLU A 1104 -6.19 -63.21 3.84
N LYS A 1105 -6.15 -64.46 3.37
CA LYS A 1105 -4.91 -65.16 2.99
C LYS A 1105 -4.64 -65.29 1.48
N VAL A 1106 -5.51 -64.78 0.60
CA VAL A 1106 -5.36 -64.99 -0.86
C VAL A 1106 -4.91 -63.74 -1.62
N VAL A 1107 -4.97 -62.54 -1.03
CA VAL A 1107 -4.57 -61.29 -1.74
C VAL A 1107 -3.12 -60.88 -1.47
N LYS A 1108 -2.49 -61.39 -0.40
CA LYS A 1108 -1.07 -61.13 -0.08
C LYS A 1108 -0.06 -61.92 -0.92
N THR A 1109 -0.50 -62.71 -1.90
CA THR A 1109 0.40 -63.57 -2.70
C THR A 1109 0.54 -63.12 -4.15
N VAL A 1110 -0.10 -62.03 -4.58
CA VAL A 1110 -0.05 -61.59 -6.00
C VAL A 1110 0.84 -60.35 -6.23
N GLU A 1111 1.21 -59.61 -5.19
CA GLU A 1111 2.09 -58.42 -5.31
C GLU A 1111 3.60 -58.73 -5.27
N ALA A 1112 4.00 -60.00 -5.20
CA ALA A 1112 5.42 -60.40 -5.20
C ALA A 1112 5.98 -60.86 -6.57
N GLU A 1113 5.18 -60.88 -7.64
CA GLU A 1113 5.61 -61.41 -8.96
C GLU A 1113 5.63 -60.39 -10.12
N ALA A 1114 5.44 -59.09 -9.87
CA ALA A 1114 5.48 -58.07 -10.92
C ALA A 1114 6.77 -57.23 -10.97
N THR A 1115 7.83 -57.64 -10.25
CA THR A 1115 9.21 -57.13 -10.43
C THR A 1115 10.12 -58.25 -10.92
N ALA A 1116 9.86 -58.71 -12.14
CA ALA A 1116 10.83 -59.44 -12.99
C ALA A 1116 10.28 -59.56 -14.43
N LYS A 1117 10.31 -58.46 -15.20
CA LYS A 1117 10.56 -58.42 -16.65
C LYS A 1117 10.66 -56.99 -17.15
#